data_AF-A0A1U9KH24-F1
#
_entry.id   AF-A0A1U9KH24-F1
#
_cell.length_a   1.000
_cell.length_b   1.000
_cell.length_c   1.000
_cell.angle_alpha   90.00
_cell.angle_beta   90.00
_cell.angle_gamma   90.00
#
_symmetry.space_group_name_H-M   'P 1'
#
loop_
_entity.id
_entity.type
_entity.pdbx_description
1 polymer ?
#
loop_
_entity_poly.entity_id
_entity_poly.type
_entity_poly.pdbx_seq_one_letter_code
_entity_poly.pdbx_strand_id
1 'polypeptide(L)'
;MTKYVFFIHLRKTLENIPFLPKGPVIPPRLRAIVSGQQRRTLLRLLPFHLAANTISAPLTLSFIETRHPFYGTALLLIIEILVLSYTLCICFFQKSALSTKNFTIFNTLVGFCWASLPVIVFPGGSDQEQTLIAGVIVALIATSLSVSPLFCGTVALATTIIAGCMIALFWAWLLQPDTLYVVLMMLLGIYAGFILGLGRAVSILLKRYIITSIELEEQTEIVRLMLRRSDQSVGEWVWETDVRGHLTSGIPALEALFQIPEGLSGKPFLRTLEDYVTAQAQWHHLAECMHSRLFFRDLIISLKGAHSVRVLSFTGHPLFNNDEFTGYRGIGADITKDYTLDQQASFRAAHDSLTGLPNRYAYEDSFRAVLVKLSREHIPFALLALDLDKFKPINDTFGHAIGDQTLIEMSKRLQTCLKNNDMLFRIGGDEMVLIHQNASLDSATQLATELVSTVARPFFIAETAIQCSISAGIALAPAAGSNESTLQEAADLALYEAKRHGGNTYRVFVPSYRAVADSRRDLIRDLREAIQTHSITLHYQPIINAQTRQLAGFEALARWTHPVLGPIPPDRFIRLAEEAGLMHDLGHALLDEACRTAHSWPHNLWVSVNISVDQLYHRNFIGEVRRILKETSYPPRRLQLEVIETIFMESDAATYSVLQELDSLGVRIVLDDFGKGYSSLGYLRFFPFSKIKLDASFVRDMLSDSRSAAIVSAVIALAGDLGVAVTAEGVETEEYFYRLSSKGCTEVQGYLFGYPMSQDKVASFIAGHFRRVPFVNQSTLQS
;
A
#
# COMPACT_ATOMS: atom_id res chain seq x y z
N MET A 1 -30.96 47.04 14.35
CA MET A 1 -31.47 46.67 15.71
C MET A 1 -32.89 46.13 15.72
N THR A 2 -33.77 46.48 14.76
CA THR A 2 -35.20 46.14 14.77
C THR A 2 -35.52 44.64 14.55
N LYS A 3 -34.69 43.89 13.80
CA LYS A 3 -34.87 42.43 13.60
C LYS A 3 -34.64 41.59 14.87
N TYR A 4 -33.83 42.05 15.82
CA TYR A 4 -33.53 41.30 17.07
C TYR A 4 -34.65 41.43 18.11
N VAL A 5 -35.38 42.56 18.12
CA VAL A 5 -36.42 42.83 19.12
C VAL A 5 -37.67 41.97 18.88
N PHE A 6 -38.05 41.75 17.62
CA PHE A 6 -39.21 40.93 17.26
C PHE A 6 -39.05 39.46 17.70
N PHE A 7 -37.88 38.85 17.46
CA PHE A 7 -37.58 37.47 17.89
C PHE A 7 -37.54 37.33 19.42
N ILE A 8 -37.08 38.34 20.16
CA ILE A 8 -37.07 38.34 21.63
C ILE A 8 -38.50 38.47 22.18
N HIS A 9 -39.33 39.32 21.57
CA HIS A 9 -40.72 39.49 21.99
C HIS A 9 -41.55 38.24 21.70
N LEU A 10 -41.45 37.68 20.50
CA LEU A 10 -42.11 36.42 20.13
C LEU A 10 -41.66 35.26 21.03
N ARG A 11 -40.37 35.21 21.40
CA ARG A 11 -39.84 34.23 22.35
C ARG A 11 -40.47 34.36 23.75
N LYS A 12 -40.61 35.58 24.29
CA LYS A 12 -41.25 35.82 25.59
C LYS A 12 -42.76 35.50 25.56
N THR A 13 -43.45 35.82 24.47
CA THR A 13 -44.88 35.54 24.33
C THR A 13 -45.15 34.03 24.22
N LEU A 14 -44.31 33.29 23.49
CA LEU A 14 -44.36 31.83 23.42
C LEU A 14 -43.91 31.15 24.72
N GLU A 15 -43.16 31.85 25.59
CA GLU A 15 -42.72 31.34 26.90
C GLU A 15 -43.86 31.28 27.94
N ASN A 16 -44.94 32.04 27.75
CA ASN A 16 -46.05 32.17 28.71
C ASN A 16 -47.36 31.49 28.28
N ILE A 17 -47.33 30.57 27.31
CA ILE A 17 -48.52 29.82 26.89
C ILE A 17 -48.86 28.76 27.97
N PRO A 18 -50.07 28.78 28.57
CA PRO A 18 -50.40 27.97 29.76
C PRO A 18 -50.43 26.45 29.53
N PHE A 19 -50.54 25.98 28.28
CA PHE A 19 -50.62 24.56 27.93
C PHE A 19 -49.27 23.92 27.57
N LEU A 20 -48.18 24.69 27.50
CA LEU A 20 -46.85 24.16 27.18
C LEU A 20 -46.06 23.83 28.46
N PRO A 21 -45.40 22.66 28.54
CA PRO A 21 -44.63 22.29 29.73
C PRO A 21 -43.56 23.34 30.01
N LYS A 22 -43.43 23.77 31.28
CA LYS A 22 -42.32 24.66 31.67
C LYS A 22 -40.99 23.97 31.35
N GLY A 23 -40.08 24.72 30.75
CA GLY A 23 -38.74 24.23 30.40
C GLY A 23 -38.01 23.74 31.67
N PRO A 24 -37.22 22.66 31.59
CA PRO A 24 -36.44 22.21 32.74
C PRO A 24 -35.44 23.30 33.15
N VAL A 25 -35.27 23.49 34.46
CA VAL A 25 -34.18 24.32 34.99
C VAL A 25 -32.89 23.55 34.74
N ILE A 26 -32.05 24.07 33.84
CA ILE A 26 -30.77 23.43 33.52
C ILE A 26 -29.73 23.94 34.53
N PRO A 27 -29.16 23.07 35.38
CA PRO A 27 -28.06 23.44 36.26
C PRO A 27 -26.92 24.08 35.45
N PRO A 28 -26.26 25.14 35.94
CA PRO A 28 -25.18 25.82 35.22
C PRO A 28 -24.12 24.85 34.66
N ARG A 29 -23.76 23.80 35.43
CA ARG A 29 -22.79 22.76 35.05
C ARG A 29 -23.19 21.95 33.81
N LEU A 30 -24.49 21.75 33.57
CA LEU A 30 -24.99 20.91 32.46
C LEU A 30 -25.27 21.70 31.18
N ARG A 31 -25.23 23.04 31.21
CA ARG A 31 -25.63 23.88 30.06
C ARG A 31 -24.81 23.60 28.80
N ALA A 32 -23.49 23.48 28.93
CA ALA A 32 -22.61 23.20 27.80
C ALA A 32 -22.87 21.80 27.22
N ILE A 33 -23.01 20.79 28.09
CA ILE A 33 -23.25 19.38 27.72
C ILE A 33 -24.59 19.24 26.99
N VAL A 34 -25.67 19.80 27.56
CA VAL A 34 -27.00 19.79 26.95
C VAL A 34 -26.95 20.48 25.59
N SER A 35 -26.29 21.63 25.47
CA SER A 35 -26.18 22.35 24.20
C SER A 35 -25.40 21.57 23.14
N GLY A 36 -24.36 20.82 23.54
CA GLY A 36 -23.58 19.96 22.67
C GLY A 36 -24.39 18.76 22.17
N GLN A 37 -25.14 18.12 23.05
CA GLN A 37 -26.01 17.00 22.69
C GLN A 37 -27.15 17.43 21.75
N GLN A 38 -27.78 18.59 21.99
CA GLN A 38 -28.79 19.13 21.07
C GLN A 38 -28.25 19.34 19.65
N ARG A 39 -27.00 19.83 19.50
CA ARG A 39 -26.34 19.97 18.20
C ARG A 39 -26.04 18.62 17.54
N ARG A 40 -25.66 17.60 18.32
CA ARG A 40 -25.47 16.23 17.81
C ARG A 40 -26.77 15.61 17.32
N THR A 41 -27.87 15.78 18.06
CA THR A 41 -29.20 15.33 17.64
C THR A 41 -29.63 16.05 16.36
N LEU A 42 -29.38 17.36 16.27
CA LEU A 42 -29.64 18.12 15.05
C LEU A 42 -28.85 17.59 13.84
N LEU A 43 -27.57 17.28 14.00
CA LEU A 43 -26.74 16.68 12.94
C LEU A 43 -27.31 15.36 12.42
N ARG A 44 -27.91 14.53 13.29
CA ARG A 44 -28.55 13.27 12.89
C ARG A 44 -29.85 13.49 12.11
N LEU A 45 -30.56 14.59 12.38
CA LEU A 45 -31.82 14.93 11.69
C LEU A 45 -31.60 15.78 10.43
N LEU A 46 -30.42 16.38 10.29
CA LEU A 46 -30.08 17.28 9.19
C LEU A 46 -30.23 16.64 7.79
N PRO A 47 -29.86 15.37 7.53
CA PRO A 47 -30.06 14.76 6.22
C PRO A 47 -31.51 14.78 5.75
N PHE A 48 -32.47 14.55 6.65
CA PHE A 48 -33.90 14.63 6.33
C PHE A 48 -34.32 16.06 5.97
N HIS A 49 -33.79 17.04 6.69
CA HIS A 49 -34.03 18.46 6.41
C HIS A 49 -33.48 18.88 5.04
N LEU A 50 -32.25 18.47 4.71
CA LEU A 50 -31.62 18.79 3.43
C LEU A 50 -32.33 18.05 2.28
N ALA A 51 -32.63 16.76 2.44
CA ALA A 51 -33.32 15.96 1.42
C ALA A 51 -34.69 16.53 1.07
N ALA A 52 -35.47 16.96 2.07
CA ALA A 52 -36.76 17.60 1.81
C ALA A 52 -36.61 18.86 0.93
N ASN A 53 -35.62 19.71 1.20
CA ASN A 53 -35.39 20.92 0.40
C ASN A 53 -34.86 20.61 -1.01
N THR A 54 -33.94 19.65 -1.15
CA THR A 54 -33.36 19.25 -2.44
C THR A 54 -34.36 18.52 -3.34
N ILE A 55 -35.31 17.76 -2.78
CA ILE A 55 -36.34 17.06 -3.57
C ILE A 55 -37.48 18.00 -3.96
N SER A 56 -37.89 18.90 -3.05
CA SER A 56 -38.99 19.82 -3.33
C SER A 56 -38.65 20.84 -4.43
N ALA A 57 -37.40 21.29 -4.55
CA ALA A 57 -37.05 22.35 -5.48
C ALA A 57 -37.17 21.94 -6.98
N PRO A 58 -36.64 20.78 -7.43
CA PRO A 58 -36.85 20.31 -8.81
C PRO A 58 -38.31 20.03 -9.13
N LEU A 59 -39.06 19.49 -8.16
CA LEU A 59 -40.51 19.26 -8.31
C LEU A 59 -41.27 20.57 -8.52
N THR A 60 -40.84 21.68 -7.89
CA THR A 60 -41.45 22.99 -8.17
C THR A 60 -41.03 23.60 -9.50
N LEU A 61 -39.81 23.32 -9.98
CA LEU A 61 -39.33 23.81 -11.28
C LEU A 61 -40.16 23.27 -12.44
N SER A 62 -40.45 21.96 -12.44
CA SER A 62 -41.12 21.29 -13.57
C SER A 62 -42.53 21.82 -13.88
N PHE A 63 -43.12 22.63 -12.99
CA PHE A 63 -44.46 23.21 -13.18
C PHE A 63 -44.44 24.70 -13.48
N ILE A 64 -43.47 25.46 -12.94
CA ILE A 64 -43.39 26.92 -13.11
C ILE A 64 -42.72 27.32 -14.44
N GLU A 65 -41.95 26.39 -15.04
CA GLU A 65 -41.19 26.64 -16.28
C GLU A 65 -42.05 27.10 -17.46
N THR A 66 -43.31 26.67 -17.53
CA THR A 66 -44.24 27.02 -18.62
C THR A 66 -44.64 28.49 -18.63
N ARG A 67 -44.67 29.15 -17.46
CA ARG A 67 -45.18 30.53 -17.29
C ARG A 67 -44.10 31.51 -16.84
N HIS A 68 -43.12 31.05 -16.06
CA HIS A 68 -42.02 31.85 -15.53
C HIS A 68 -40.68 31.09 -15.62
N PRO A 69 -40.16 30.86 -16.85
CA PRO A 69 -39.01 29.98 -17.10
C PRO A 69 -37.72 30.38 -16.36
N PHE A 70 -37.49 31.69 -16.21
CA PHE A 70 -36.28 32.21 -15.54
C PHE A 70 -36.39 32.24 -14.02
N TYR A 71 -37.60 32.31 -13.45
CA TYR A 71 -37.78 32.43 -12.01
C TYR A 71 -37.68 31.08 -11.30
N GLY A 72 -38.32 30.04 -11.86
CA GLY A 72 -38.23 28.69 -11.30
C GLY A 72 -36.78 28.17 -11.26
N THR A 73 -36.04 28.39 -12.35
CA THR A 73 -34.63 27.98 -12.47
C THR A 73 -33.73 28.76 -11.51
N ALA A 74 -33.92 30.07 -11.37
CA ALA A 74 -33.21 30.89 -10.39
C ALA A 74 -33.49 30.47 -8.95
N LEU A 75 -34.75 30.18 -8.61
CA LEU A 75 -35.13 29.73 -7.27
C LEU A 75 -34.48 28.38 -6.92
N LEU A 76 -34.53 27.41 -7.84
CA LEU A 76 -33.89 26.10 -7.67
C LEU A 76 -32.39 26.27 -7.40
N LEU A 77 -31.69 27.03 -8.25
CA LEU A 77 -30.26 27.25 -8.13
C LEU A 77 -29.88 27.90 -6.80
N ILE A 78 -30.64 28.90 -6.34
CA ILE A 78 -30.39 29.56 -5.05
C ILE A 78 -30.57 28.60 -3.89
N ILE A 79 -31.63 27.78 -3.89
CA ILE A 79 -31.88 26.80 -2.82
C ILE A 79 -30.77 25.75 -2.80
N GLU A 80 -30.38 25.22 -3.95
CA GLU A 80 -29.29 24.23 -4.06
C GLU A 80 -27.95 24.81 -3.58
N ILE A 81 -27.60 26.04 -3.97
CA ILE A 81 -26.39 26.73 -3.51
C ILE A 81 -26.42 26.92 -1.99
N LEU A 82 -27.55 27.35 -1.41
CA LEU A 82 -27.69 27.53 0.03
C LEU A 82 -27.53 26.21 0.79
N VAL A 83 -28.19 25.15 0.33
CA VAL A 83 -28.12 23.81 0.93
C VAL A 83 -26.70 23.23 0.82
N LEU A 84 -26.07 23.35 -0.35
CA LEU A 84 -24.72 22.85 -0.59
C LEU A 84 -23.68 23.62 0.23
N SER A 85 -23.73 24.96 0.21
CA SER A 85 -22.80 25.81 0.99
C SER A 85 -22.91 25.55 2.49
N TYR A 86 -24.13 25.37 3.01
CA TYR A 86 -24.35 25.03 4.42
C TYR A 86 -23.80 23.63 4.77
N THR A 87 -24.01 22.65 3.89
CA THR A 87 -23.48 21.29 4.04
C THR A 87 -21.95 21.29 4.06
N LEU A 88 -21.32 22.01 3.11
CA LEU A 88 -19.86 22.18 3.06
C LEU A 88 -19.33 22.87 4.32
N CYS A 89 -20.00 23.91 4.81
CA CYS A 89 -19.59 24.61 6.03
C CYS A 89 -19.62 23.69 7.26
N ILE A 90 -20.61 22.79 7.35
CA ILE A 90 -20.68 21.79 8.43
C ILE A 90 -19.54 20.77 8.30
N CYS A 91 -19.29 20.25 7.10
CA CYS A 91 -18.24 19.27 6.86
C CYS A 91 -16.83 19.81 7.19
N PHE A 92 -16.53 21.05 6.80
CA PHE A 92 -15.18 21.63 6.95
C PHE A 92 -14.94 22.32 8.29
N PHE A 93 -15.92 23.05 8.84
CA PHE A 93 -15.69 23.92 10.00
C PHE A 93 -16.35 23.45 11.29
N GLN A 94 -17.14 22.36 11.28
CA GLN A 94 -17.85 21.63 12.35
C GLN A 94 -18.34 22.41 13.60
N LYS A 95 -17.50 23.17 14.29
CA LYS A 95 -17.79 23.97 15.49
C LYS A 95 -18.46 25.34 15.20
N SER A 96 -18.14 26.03 14.09
CA SER A 96 -18.65 27.40 13.83
C SER A 96 -19.99 27.44 13.07
N ALA A 97 -20.21 26.49 12.15
CA ALA A 97 -21.40 26.42 11.28
C ALA A 97 -22.70 26.04 12.04
N LEU A 98 -22.57 25.30 13.15
CA LEU A 98 -23.67 24.89 14.04
C LEU A 98 -23.89 25.85 15.22
N SER A 99 -23.34 27.06 15.16
CA SER A 99 -23.75 28.10 16.09
C SER A 99 -25.25 28.40 15.91
N THR A 100 -25.96 28.61 17.02
CA THR A 100 -27.40 28.90 17.00
C THR A 100 -27.72 30.07 16.06
N LYS A 101 -26.81 31.06 15.98
CA LYS A 101 -26.92 32.22 15.09
C LYS A 101 -26.86 31.82 13.61
N ASN A 102 -25.82 31.10 13.19
CA ASN A 102 -25.64 30.73 11.77
C ASN A 102 -26.75 29.78 11.29
N PHE A 103 -27.15 28.84 12.16
CA PHE A 103 -28.27 27.93 11.87
C PHE A 103 -29.60 28.67 11.68
N THR A 104 -29.87 29.67 12.50
CA THR A 104 -31.09 30.50 12.37
C THR A 104 -31.04 31.30 11.07
N ILE A 105 -29.89 31.90 10.72
CA ILE A 105 -29.72 32.66 9.47
C ILE A 105 -29.98 31.79 8.25
N PHE A 106 -29.40 30.59 8.18
CA PHE A 106 -29.61 29.65 7.08
C PHE A 106 -31.10 29.33 6.89
N ASN A 107 -31.79 28.93 7.96
CA ASN A 107 -33.22 28.58 7.91
C ASN A 107 -34.10 29.77 7.53
N THR A 108 -33.74 31.00 7.94
CA THR A 108 -34.42 32.22 7.49
C THR A 108 -34.25 32.45 5.99
N LEU A 109 -33.04 32.26 5.43
CA LEU A 109 -32.79 32.43 4.00
C LEU A 109 -33.57 31.42 3.15
N VAL A 110 -33.50 30.14 3.51
CA VAL A 110 -34.27 29.07 2.86
C VAL A 110 -35.78 29.37 2.95
N GLY A 111 -36.24 29.82 4.10
CA GLY A 111 -37.63 30.23 4.29
C GLY A 111 -38.07 31.39 3.41
N PHE A 112 -37.22 32.40 3.18
CA PHE A 112 -37.51 33.50 2.25
C PHE A 112 -37.59 33.03 0.80
N CYS A 113 -36.71 32.11 0.37
CA CYS A 113 -36.77 31.52 -0.96
C CYS A 113 -38.13 30.84 -1.18
N TRP A 114 -38.53 29.95 -0.26
CA TRP A 114 -39.82 29.27 -0.37
C TRP A 114 -41.04 30.19 -0.21
N ALA A 115 -40.94 31.22 0.63
CA ALA A 115 -42.01 32.22 0.80
C ALA A 115 -42.30 33.03 -0.48
N SER A 116 -41.35 33.11 -1.42
CA SER A 116 -41.56 33.83 -2.67
C SER A 116 -42.48 33.10 -3.66
N LEU A 117 -42.58 31.76 -3.58
CA LEU A 117 -43.39 30.96 -4.49
C LEU A 117 -44.90 31.27 -4.40
N PRO A 118 -45.54 31.24 -3.21
CA PRO A 118 -46.95 31.56 -3.11
C PRO A 118 -47.27 32.97 -3.60
N VAL A 119 -46.40 33.94 -3.30
CA VAL A 119 -46.62 35.36 -3.62
C VAL A 119 -46.68 35.59 -5.13
N ILE A 120 -45.89 34.85 -5.91
CA ILE A 120 -45.87 34.98 -7.37
C ILE A 120 -47.03 34.20 -8.01
N VAL A 121 -47.33 33.00 -7.52
CA VAL A 121 -48.23 32.09 -8.23
C VAL A 121 -49.70 32.26 -7.82
N PHE A 122 -50.03 32.54 -6.56
CA PHE A 122 -51.44 32.65 -6.15
C PHE A 122 -52.24 33.78 -6.82
N PRO A 123 -51.66 34.98 -7.08
CA PRO A 123 -52.41 36.07 -7.71
C PRO A 123 -52.89 35.81 -9.15
N GLY A 124 -52.30 34.86 -9.88
CA GLY A 124 -52.60 34.65 -11.31
C GLY A 124 -52.36 33.22 -11.85
N GLY A 125 -52.00 32.28 -11.00
CA GLY A 125 -51.79 30.86 -11.31
C GLY A 125 -53.08 30.13 -11.61
N SER A 126 -53.01 29.06 -12.41
CA SER A 126 -54.09 28.10 -12.62
C SER A 126 -54.38 27.29 -11.35
N ASP A 127 -55.58 26.72 -11.24
CA ASP A 127 -55.99 25.90 -10.09
C ASP A 127 -55.01 24.73 -9.81
N GLN A 128 -54.43 24.16 -10.87
CA GLN A 128 -53.43 23.09 -10.77
C GLN A 128 -52.11 23.60 -10.18
N GLU A 129 -51.62 24.76 -10.61
CA GLU A 129 -50.41 25.40 -10.09
C GLU A 129 -50.59 25.78 -8.61
N GLN A 130 -51.74 26.35 -8.25
CA GLN A 130 -52.05 26.75 -6.88
C GLN A 130 -52.14 25.53 -5.95
N THR A 131 -52.80 24.44 -6.38
CA THR A 131 -52.95 23.20 -5.59
C THR A 131 -51.60 22.54 -5.31
N LEU A 132 -50.73 22.46 -6.32
CA LEU A 132 -49.41 21.87 -6.16
C LEU A 132 -48.55 22.67 -5.19
N ILE A 133 -48.49 24.00 -5.36
CA ILE A 133 -47.67 24.87 -4.49
C ILE A 133 -48.21 24.85 -3.07
N ALA A 134 -49.53 24.84 -2.88
CA ALA A 134 -50.12 24.65 -1.55
C ALA A 134 -49.62 23.34 -0.90
N GLY A 135 -49.61 22.23 -1.65
CA GLY A 135 -49.10 20.94 -1.18
C GLY A 135 -47.61 20.98 -0.79
N VAL A 136 -46.75 21.55 -1.64
CA VAL A 136 -45.31 21.69 -1.36
C VAL A 136 -45.07 22.54 -0.12
N ILE A 137 -45.75 23.67 0.01
CA ILE A 137 -45.54 24.59 1.12
C ILE A 137 -46.02 24.00 2.45
N VAL A 138 -47.16 23.30 2.47
CA VAL A 138 -47.61 22.59 3.67
C VAL A 138 -46.59 21.54 4.10
N ALA A 139 -46.02 20.78 3.16
CA ALA A 139 -44.96 19.81 3.45
C ALA A 139 -43.68 20.48 3.99
N LEU A 140 -43.28 21.63 3.44
CA LEU A 140 -42.11 22.37 3.90
C LEU A 140 -42.31 23.00 5.28
N ILE A 141 -43.51 23.48 5.59
CA ILE A 141 -43.87 23.94 6.93
C ILE A 141 -43.73 22.79 7.94
N ALA A 142 -44.22 21.59 7.62
CA ALA A 142 -44.06 20.41 8.48
C ALA A 142 -42.57 20.01 8.65
N THR A 143 -41.77 20.16 7.60
CA THR A 143 -40.32 19.88 7.62
C THR A 143 -39.58 20.75 8.65
N SER A 144 -40.10 21.91 9.06
CA SER A 144 -39.53 22.73 10.13
C SER A 144 -39.44 22.04 11.50
N LEU A 145 -40.15 20.92 11.70
CA LEU A 145 -40.02 20.10 12.91
C LEU A 145 -38.71 19.31 12.98
N SER A 146 -38.10 18.99 11.83
CA SER A 146 -36.78 18.32 11.78
C SER A 146 -35.67 19.16 12.43
N VAL A 147 -35.86 20.47 12.50
CA VAL A 147 -34.93 21.43 13.11
C VAL A 147 -35.29 21.84 14.54
N SER A 148 -36.33 21.21 15.13
CA SER A 148 -36.82 21.48 16.49
C SER A 148 -35.84 21.25 17.66
N PRO A 149 -34.76 20.42 17.57
CA PRO A 149 -33.75 20.37 18.63
C PRO A 149 -33.20 21.77 18.97
N LEU A 150 -33.09 22.65 17.97
CA LEU A 150 -32.85 24.08 18.14
C LEU A 150 -34.10 24.86 17.72
N PHE A 151 -35.02 25.07 18.66
CA PHE A 151 -36.33 25.71 18.42
C PHE A 151 -36.26 27.03 17.61
N CYS A 152 -35.17 27.81 17.74
CA CYS A 152 -34.95 29.01 16.94
C CYS A 152 -34.98 28.75 15.42
N GLY A 153 -34.50 27.60 14.96
CA GLY A 153 -34.55 27.19 13.55
C GLY A 153 -35.97 26.91 13.06
N THR A 154 -36.78 26.20 13.87
CA THR A 154 -38.20 25.94 13.56
C THR A 154 -38.97 27.25 13.45
N VAL A 155 -38.78 28.17 14.41
CA VAL A 155 -39.40 29.50 14.35
C VAL A 155 -38.97 30.23 13.08
N ALA A 156 -37.66 30.26 12.79
CA ALA A 156 -37.13 30.97 11.64
C ALA A 156 -37.73 30.49 10.32
N LEU A 157 -37.77 29.18 10.06
CA LEU A 157 -38.26 28.64 8.79
C LEU A 157 -39.79 28.72 8.68
N ALA A 158 -40.51 28.25 9.71
CA ALA A 158 -41.97 28.17 9.66
C ALA A 158 -42.59 29.56 9.53
N THR A 159 -42.14 30.54 10.34
CA THR A 159 -42.73 31.89 10.33
C THR A 159 -42.49 32.63 9.02
N THR A 160 -41.32 32.46 8.39
CA THR A 160 -41.05 33.08 7.08
C THR A 160 -41.95 32.53 5.98
N ILE A 161 -42.14 31.20 5.92
CA ILE A 161 -42.97 30.57 4.88
C ILE A 161 -44.44 30.94 5.11
N ILE A 162 -44.92 30.83 6.35
CA ILE A 162 -46.29 31.18 6.73
C ILE A 162 -46.59 32.64 6.42
N ALA A 163 -45.67 33.57 6.73
CA ALA A 163 -45.83 34.97 6.40
C ALA A 163 -45.94 35.20 4.89
N GLY A 164 -45.12 34.53 4.08
CA GLY A 164 -45.22 34.56 2.61
C GLY A 164 -46.58 34.10 2.10
N CYS A 165 -47.09 32.98 2.62
CA CYS A 165 -48.43 32.47 2.29
C CYS A 165 -49.54 33.43 2.70
N MET A 166 -49.46 34.04 3.89
CA MET A 166 -50.45 35.02 4.34
C MET A 166 -50.48 36.25 3.42
N ILE A 167 -49.31 36.72 2.97
CA ILE A 167 -49.20 37.83 2.00
C ILE A 167 -49.81 37.42 0.66
N ALA A 168 -49.50 36.22 0.17
CA ALA A 168 -50.01 35.70 -1.10
C ALA A 168 -51.54 35.56 -1.12
N LEU A 169 -52.12 34.97 -0.06
CA LEU A 169 -53.57 34.82 0.08
C LEU A 169 -54.27 36.17 0.21
N PHE A 170 -53.68 37.12 0.95
CA PHE A 170 -54.23 38.46 1.07
C PHE A 170 -54.19 39.21 -0.28
N TRP A 171 -53.10 39.07 -1.03
CA TRP A 171 -52.98 39.66 -2.37
C TRP A 171 -53.99 39.06 -3.36
N ALA A 172 -54.15 37.73 -3.35
CA ALA A 172 -55.14 37.05 -4.18
C ALA A 172 -56.58 37.52 -3.84
N TRP A 173 -56.88 37.66 -2.54
CA TRP A 173 -58.16 38.20 -2.07
C TRP A 173 -58.41 39.65 -2.53
N LEU A 174 -57.38 40.51 -2.57
CA LEU A 174 -57.51 41.88 -3.11
C LEU A 174 -57.85 41.90 -4.60
N LEU A 175 -57.37 40.93 -5.38
CA LEU A 175 -57.67 40.82 -6.81
C LEU A 175 -59.04 40.20 -7.06
N GLN A 176 -59.41 39.17 -6.31
CA GLN A 176 -60.66 38.44 -6.41
C GLN A 176 -61.21 38.15 -5.00
N PRO A 177 -62.13 38.99 -4.49
CA PRO A 177 -62.67 38.83 -3.14
C PRO A 177 -63.53 37.57 -3.00
N ASP A 178 -62.90 36.46 -2.58
CA ASP A 178 -63.56 35.21 -2.23
C ASP A 178 -63.41 34.89 -0.73
N THR A 179 -64.49 34.41 -0.12
CA THR A 179 -64.50 33.88 1.26
C THR A 179 -63.50 32.76 1.49
N LEU A 180 -63.16 31.97 0.47
CA LEU A 180 -62.21 30.86 0.55
C LEU A 180 -60.82 31.31 1.01
N TYR A 181 -60.32 32.45 0.52
CA TYR A 181 -59.00 32.97 0.90
C TYR A 181 -58.92 33.33 2.38
N VAL A 182 -60.00 33.89 2.93
CA VAL A 182 -60.10 34.23 4.36
C VAL A 182 -60.08 32.94 5.21
N VAL A 183 -60.80 31.91 4.79
CA VAL A 183 -60.79 30.59 5.46
C VAL A 183 -59.40 29.96 5.42
N LEU A 184 -58.70 30.03 4.28
CA LEU A 184 -57.33 29.51 4.15
C LEU A 184 -56.34 30.27 5.03
N MET A 185 -56.47 31.60 5.16
CA MET A 185 -55.65 32.40 6.08
C MET A 185 -55.88 32.00 7.54
N MET A 186 -57.14 31.77 7.94
CA MET A 186 -57.46 31.29 9.30
C MET A 186 -56.87 29.90 9.55
N LEU A 187 -57.01 28.98 8.59
CA LEU A 187 -56.46 27.62 8.67
C LEU A 187 -54.93 27.64 8.80
N LEU A 188 -54.26 28.48 8.01
CA LEU A 188 -52.82 28.65 8.07
C LEU A 188 -52.36 29.21 9.43
N GLY A 189 -53.13 30.14 10.02
CA GLY A 189 -52.90 30.62 11.39
C GLY A 189 -53.00 29.53 12.45
N ILE A 190 -53.97 28.62 12.32
CA ILE A 190 -54.12 27.45 13.20
C ILE A 190 -52.91 26.51 13.06
N TYR A 191 -52.51 26.20 11.83
CA TYR A 191 -51.33 25.37 11.58
C TYR A 191 -50.02 26.01 12.07
N ALA A 192 -49.89 27.34 11.98
CA ALA A 192 -48.78 28.08 12.57
C ALA A 192 -48.67 27.85 14.07
N GLY A 193 -49.79 27.99 14.79
CA GLY A 193 -49.88 27.73 16.22
C GLY A 193 -49.50 26.30 16.57
N PHE A 194 -50.01 25.32 15.80
CA PHE A 194 -49.71 23.90 16.00
C PHE A 194 -48.22 23.58 15.82
N ILE A 195 -47.61 23.99 14.71
CA ILE A 195 -46.20 23.70 14.40
C ILE A 195 -45.25 24.35 15.41
N LEU A 196 -45.51 25.61 15.80
CA LEU A 196 -44.69 26.29 16.80
C LEU A 196 -44.88 25.67 18.20
N GLY A 197 -46.10 25.30 18.56
CA GLY A 197 -46.41 24.62 19.82
C GLY A 197 -45.74 23.24 19.90
N LEU A 198 -45.91 22.42 18.87
CA LEU A 198 -45.32 21.08 18.80
C LEU A 198 -43.78 21.13 18.76
N GLY A 199 -43.20 22.01 17.93
CA GLY A 199 -41.76 22.20 17.88
C GLY A 199 -41.17 22.63 19.22
N ARG A 200 -41.89 23.46 19.97
CA ARG A 200 -41.50 23.84 21.34
C ARG A 200 -41.61 22.68 22.31
N ALA A 201 -42.69 21.91 22.26
CA ALA A 201 -42.88 20.73 23.12
C ALA A 201 -41.77 19.70 22.89
N VAL A 202 -41.45 19.39 21.63
CA VAL A 202 -40.33 18.49 21.26
C VAL A 202 -39.01 19.00 21.82
N SER A 203 -38.70 20.29 21.67
CA SER A 203 -37.46 20.88 22.20
C SER A 203 -37.37 20.77 23.74
N ILE A 204 -38.48 20.91 24.45
CA ILE A 204 -38.53 20.82 25.92
C ILE A 204 -38.39 19.36 26.38
N LEU A 205 -39.10 18.43 25.75
CA LEU A 205 -39.00 17.01 26.05
C LEU A 205 -37.58 16.48 25.80
N LEU A 206 -36.96 16.87 24.68
CA LEU A 206 -35.58 16.51 24.39
C LEU A 206 -34.61 17.01 25.48
N LYS A 207 -34.77 18.26 25.94
CA LYS A 207 -33.95 18.78 27.05
C LYS A 207 -34.14 17.99 28.33
N ARG A 208 -35.38 17.62 28.68
CA ARG A 208 -35.67 16.80 29.87
C ARG A 208 -35.04 15.41 29.75
N TYR A 209 -35.19 14.76 28.60
CA TYR A 209 -34.60 13.46 28.32
C TYR A 209 -33.08 13.48 28.49
N ILE A 210 -32.41 14.49 27.93
CA ILE A 210 -30.96 14.65 28.05
C ILE A 210 -30.54 14.79 29.52
N ILE A 211 -31.21 15.67 30.28
CA ILE A 211 -30.88 15.90 31.70
C ILE A 211 -31.09 14.63 32.51
N THR A 212 -32.23 13.97 32.33
CA THR A 212 -32.57 12.73 33.05
C THR A 212 -31.59 11.61 32.73
N SER A 213 -31.14 11.51 31.47
CA SER A 213 -30.16 10.50 31.05
C SER A 213 -28.81 10.73 31.74
N ILE A 214 -28.37 11.99 31.84
CA ILE A 214 -27.15 12.36 32.56
C ILE A 214 -27.28 12.05 34.05
N GLU A 215 -28.40 12.40 34.68
CA GLU A 215 -28.64 12.13 36.11
C GLU A 215 -28.70 10.62 36.41
N LEU A 216 -29.27 9.81 35.51
CA LEU A 216 -29.35 8.36 35.66
C LEU A 216 -27.98 7.68 35.52
N GLU A 217 -27.14 8.16 34.58
CA GLU A 217 -25.74 7.73 34.47
C GLU A 217 -24.97 8.07 35.75
N GLU A 218 -25.15 9.29 36.29
CA GLU A 218 -24.55 9.71 37.56
C GLU A 218 -24.99 8.80 38.73
N GLN A 219 -26.29 8.47 38.84
CA GLN A 219 -26.81 7.61 39.91
C GLN A 219 -26.31 6.16 39.81
N THR A 220 -26.27 5.61 38.59
CA THR A 220 -25.83 4.22 38.36
C THR A 220 -24.36 4.04 38.73
N GLU A 221 -23.52 5.04 38.46
CA GLU A 221 -22.11 5.00 38.84
C GLU A 221 -21.89 5.20 40.34
N ILE A 222 -22.67 6.06 41.02
CA ILE A 222 -22.63 6.14 42.49
C ILE A 222 -22.98 4.78 43.13
N VAL A 223 -23.98 4.08 42.60
CA VAL A 223 -24.36 2.74 43.07
C VAL A 223 -23.24 1.72 42.83
N ARG A 224 -22.59 1.73 41.65
CA ARG A 224 -21.41 0.89 41.39
C ARG A 224 -20.27 1.17 42.36
N LEU A 225 -20.00 2.44 42.64
CA LEU A 225 -18.99 2.89 43.60
C LEU A 225 -19.31 2.44 45.04
N MET A 226 -20.59 2.37 45.42
CA MET A 226 -21.00 1.88 46.74
C MET A 226 -20.92 0.35 46.88
N LEU A 227 -21.22 -0.40 45.82
CA LEU A 227 -21.21 -1.87 45.85
C LEU A 227 -19.78 -2.45 45.93
N ARG A 228 -18.78 -1.77 45.37
CA ARG A 228 -17.37 -2.24 45.33
C ARG A 228 -16.58 -2.10 46.63
N ARG A 229 -17.17 -1.57 47.71
CA ARG A 229 -16.52 -1.55 49.04
C ARG A 229 -16.25 -2.97 49.61
N SER A 230 -16.81 -4.01 48.96
CA SER A 230 -16.78 -5.41 49.39
C SER A 230 -15.70 -6.28 48.73
N ASP A 231 -15.22 -5.93 47.53
CA ASP A 231 -14.20 -6.69 46.80
C ASP A 231 -13.05 -5.74 46.40
N GLN A 232 -11.97 -5.74 47.18
CA GLN A 232 -10.73 -5.07 46.78
C GLN A 232 -10.03 -5.89 45.70
N SER A 233 -10.29 -5.57 44.43
CA SER A 233 -9.45 -6.00 43.31
C SER A 233 -8.04 -5.40 43.45
N VAL A 234 -7.01 -6.22 43.27
CA VAL A 234 -5.59 -5.85 43.43
C VAL A 234 -5.24 -4.66 42.52
N GLY A 235 -4.94 -3.49 43.11
CA GLY A 235 -4.43 -2.30 42.41
C GLY A 235 -5.40 -1.12 42.27
N GLU A 236 -6.69 -1.28 42.60
CA GLU A 236 -7.66 -0.17 42.67
C GLU A 236 -7.89 0.25 44.13
N TRP A 237 -8.02 1.56 44.39
CA TRP A 237 -8.35 2.08 45.71
C TRP A 237 -9.41 3.17 45.65
N VAL A 238 -10.23 3.26 46.71
CA VAL A 238 -11.17 4.36 46.88
C VAL A 238 -10.45 5.51 47.58
N TRP A 239 -10.59 6.72 47.04
CA TRP A 239 -10.09 7.95 47.67
C TRP A 239 -11.24 8.91 47.95
N GLU A 240 -11.12 9.65 49.05
CA GLU A 240 -12.10 10.66 49.45
C GLU A 240 -11.40 11.93 49.88
N THR A 241 -12.08 13.06 49.68
CA THR A 241 -11.62 14.37 50.19
C THR A 241 -12.72 15.11 50.94
N ASP A 242 -12.31 16.00 51.84
CA ASP A 242 -13.20 16.95 52.50
C ASP A 242 -13.59 18.13 51.57
N VAL A 243 -14.40 19.07 52.09
CA VAL A 243 -14.82 20.29 51.38
C VAL A 243 -13.67 21.19 50.93
N ARG A 244 -12.48 21.06 51.54
CA ARG A 244 -11.27 21.82 51.24
C ARG A 244 -10.32 21.05 50.33
N GLY A 245 -10.65 19.82 49.93
CA GLY A 245 -9.82 18.97 49.08
C GLY A 245 -8.72 18.20 49.82
N HIS A 246 -8.80 18.06 51.14
CA HIS A 246 -7.87 17.23 51.92
C HIS A 246 -8.26 15.77 51.88
N LEU A 247 -7.29 14.86 51.73
CA LEU A 247 -7.54 13.42 51.72
C LEU A 247 -8.06 12.92 53.06
N THR A 248 -9.20 12.22 53.04
CA THR A 248 -9.84 11.59 54.19
C THR A 248 -9.86 10.05 54.10
N SER A 249 -9.70 9.49 52.90
CA SER A 249 -9.66 8.04 52.63
C SER A 249 -8.75 7.73 51.43
N GLY A 250 -8.29 6.48 51.29
CA GLY A 250 -7.38 6.05 50.22
C GLY A 250 -5.88 6.26 50.51
N ILE A 251 -5.57 6.62 51.76
CA ILE A 251 -4.23 7.00 52.24
C ILE A 251 -3.20 5.85 52.13
N PRO A 252 -3.48 4.61 52.58
CA PRO A 252 -2.46 3.55 52.56
C PRO A 252 -2.03 3.12 51.15
N ALA A 253 -2.94 3.18 50.17
CA ALA A 253 -2.63 2.82 48.78
C ALA A 253 -1.71 3.86 48.12
N LEU A 254 -1.99 5.15 48.34
CA LEU A 254 -1.12 6.25 47.88
C LEU A 254 0.24 6.24 48.59
N GLU A 255 0.27 6.01 49.90
CA GLU A 255 1.52 5.90 50.67
C GLU A 255 2.38 4.73 50.19
N ALA A 256 1.77 3.56 49.92
CA ALA A 256 2.48 2.40 49.39
C ALA A 256 3.02 2.63 47.96
N LEU A 257 2.25 3.30 47.09
CA LEU A 257 2.66 3.58 45.71
C LEU A 257 3.82 4.59 45.62
N PHE A 258 3.85 5.57 46.53
CA PHE A 258 4.83 6.67 46.49
C PHE A 258 5.91 6.59 47.59
N GLN A 259 5.85 5.59 48.47
CA GLN A 259 6.75 5.41 49.64
C GLN A 259 6.85 6.68 50.50
N ILE A 260 5.73 7.35 50.73
CA ILE A 260 5.70 8.61 51.48
C ILE A 260 5.79 8.28 52.99
N PRO A 261 6.83 8.73 53.72
CA PRO A 261 7.03 8.35 55.13
C PRO A 261 6.08 9.04 56.12
N GLU A 262 5.47 10.15 55.72
CA GLU A 262 4.58 10.96 56.57
C GLU A 262 3.12 10.82 56.16
N GLY A 263 2.26 10.52 57.14
CA GLY A 263 0.81 10.36 56.95
C GLY A 263 0.18 11.40 56.00
N LEU A 264 -0.45 10.94 54.93
CA LEU A 264 -1.17 11.78 53.95
C LEU A 264 -2.53 12.27 54.47
N SER A 265 -2.96 11.78 55.63
CA SER A 265 -4.24 12.11 56.25
C SER A 265 -4.36 13.61 56.50
N GLY A 266 -5.42 14.22 55.96
CA GLY A 266 -5.69 15.64 56.13
C GLY A 266 -4.74 16.57 55.35
N LYS A 267 -3.89 16.05 54.46
CA LYS A 267 -3.08 16.87 53.53
C LYS A 267 -3.85 17.18 52.24
N PRO A 268 -3.60 18.32 51.57
CA PRO A 268 -4.32 18.70 50.36
C PRO A 268 -3.97 17.75 49.20
N PHE A 269 -4.98 17.11 48.60
CA PHE A 269 -4.78 16.06 47.59
C PHE A 269 -3.92 16.53 46.41
N LEU A 270 -4.30 17.65 45.78
CA LEU A 270 -3.60 18.19 44.62
C LEU A 270 -2.17 18.62 44.99
N ARG A 271 -2.00 19.42 46.04
CA ARG A 271 -0.68 19.94 46.43
C ARG A 271 0.31 18.83 46.78
N THR A 272 -0.17 17.72 47.32
CA THR A 272 0.71 16.62 47.79
C THR A 272 1.24 15.77 46.62
N LEU A 273 0.49 15.68 45.52
CA LEU A 273 0.89 14.89 44.36
C LEU A 273 1.54 15.73 43.24
N GLU A 274 1.39 17.06 43.28
CA GLU A 274 1.91 17.99 42.27
C GLU A 274 3.42 17.82 42.02
N ASP A 275 4.20 17.65 43.08
CA ASP A 275 5.66 17.46 43.00
C ASP A 275 6.08 16.17 42.28
N TYR A 276 5.15 15.22 42.14
CA TYR A 276 5.39 13.93 41.48
C TYR A 276 4.91 13.94 40.02
N VAL A 277 4.26 15.00 39.52
CA VAL A 277 3.66 15.03 38.18
C VAL A 277 4.70 15.18 37.08
N THR A 278 4.62 14.31 36.07
CA THR A 278 5.43 14.44 34.85
C THR A 278 4.69 15.06 33.68
N ALA A 279 3.35 14.90 33.62
CA ALA A 279 2.53 15.45 32.55
C ALA A 279 1.59 16.56 33.08
N GLN A 280 2.01 17.82 32.89
CA GLN A 280 1.31 18.97 33.47
C GLN A 280 -0.10 19.18 32.88
N ALA A 281 -0.35 18.85 31.61
CA ALA A 281 -1.64 19.13 30.98
C ALA A 281 -2.81 18.34 31.61
N GLN A 282 -2.69 17.02 31.79
CA GLN A 282 -3.74 16.23 32.44
C GLN A 282 -3.89 16.60 33.91
N TRP A 283 -2.79 16.95 34.58
CA TRP A 283 -2.83 17.40 35.97
C TRP A 283 -3.61 18.69 36.17
N HIS A 284 -3.38 19.69 35.31
CA HIS A 284 -4.16 20.94 35.33
C HIS A 284 -5.65 20.66 35.08
N HIS A 285 -5.98 19.71 34.19
CA HIS A 285 -7.36 19.31 33.94
C HIS A 285 -8.02 18.68 35.18
N LEU A 286 -7.32 17.78 35.89
CA LEU A 286 -7.81 17.24 37.16
C LEU A 286 -8.06 18.36 38.18
N ALA A 287 -7.10 19.27 38.34
CA ALA A 287 -7.22 20.39 39.28
C ALA A 287 -8.40 21.31 38.94
N GLU A 288 -8.61 21.62 37.65
CA GLU A 288 -9.74 22.40 37.17
C GLU A 288 -11.08 21.70 37.41
N CYS A 289 -11.14 20.38 37.16
CA CYS A 289 -12.32 19.58 37.46
C CYS A 289 -12.67 19.62 38.96
N MET A 290 -11.69 19.43 39.84
CA MET A 290 -11.90 19.50 41.28
C MET A 290 -12.28 20.91 41.76
N HIS A 291 -11.62 21.95 41.24
CA HIS A 291 -11.94 23.34 41.56
C HIS A 291 -13.36 23.72 41.12
N SER A 292 -13.75 23.29 39.93
CA SER A 292 -15.06 23.56 39.32
C SER A 292 -16.16 22.63 39.83
N ARG A 293 -15.85 21.71 40.76
CA ARG A 293 -16.79 20.71 41.32
C ARG A 293 -17.44 19.86 40.24
N LEU A 294 -16.66 19.47 39.23
CA LEU A 294 -17.07 18.64 38.11
C LEU A 294 -16.72 17.17 38.36
N PHE A 295 -17.55 16.29 37.82
CA PHE A 295 -17.22 14.88 37.67
C PHE A 295 -16.11 14.70 36.62
N PHE A 296 -15.20 13.77 36.87
CA PHE A 296 -14.17 13.36 35.92
C PHE A 296 -13.98 11.84 35.98
N ARG A 297 -13.63 11.26 34.83
CA ARG A 297 -13.53 9.82 34.63
C ARG A 297 -12.25 9.46 33.91
N ASP A 298 -11.61 8.39 34.37
CA ASP A 298 -10.46 7.73 33.76
C ASP A 298 -9.36 8.73 33.37
N LEU A 299 -9.15 9.72 34.23
CA LEU A 299 -8.20 10.79 33.99
C LEU A 299 -6.81 10.25 34.29
N ILE A 300 -6.06 10.00 33.21
CA ILE A 300 -4.74 9.36 33.25
C ILE A 300 -3.68 10.40 33.61
N ILE A 301 -2.93 10.13 34.68
CA ILE A 301 -1.88 11.00 35.20
C ILE A 301 -0.60 10.21 35.34
N SER A 302 0.46 10.71 34.72
CA SER A 302 1.81 10.13 34.86
C SER A 302 2.53 10.81 36.02
N LEU A 303 2.92 10.01 37.01
CA LEU A 303 3.61 10.44 38.22
C LEU A 303 4.98 9.77 38.31
N LYS A 304 6.02 10.50 38.68
CA LYS A 304 7.37 10.01 38.91
C LYS A 304 7.48 9.44 40.32
N GLY A 305 7.47 8.11 40.45
CA GLY A 305 7.77 7.45 41.73
C GLY A 305 9.27 7.39 42.01
N ALA A 306 9.64 6.76 43.14
CA ALA A 306 11.03 6.67 43.61
C ALA A 306 11.98 5.93 42.63
N HIS A 307 11.48 4.93 41.90
CA HIS A 307 12.30 4.10 40.99
C HIS A 307 11.77 4.02 39.55
N SER A 308 10.52 4.41 39.29
CA SER A 308 9.91 4.34 37.96
C SER A 308 8.78 5.36 37.80
N VAL A 309 8.49 5.74 36.56
CA VAL A 309 7.24 6.47 36.25
C VAL A 309 6.07 5.50 36.42
N ARG A 310 5.02 5.98 37.09
CA ARG A 310 3.75 5.29 37.32
C ARG A 310 2.65 6.04 36.59
N VAL A 311 1.74 5.30 35.96
CA VAL A 311 0.59 5.86 35.27
C VAL A 311 -0.66 5.48 36.05
N LEU A 312 -1.29 6.48 36.66
CA LEU A 312 -2.49 6.31 37.47
C LEU A 312 -3.72 6.79 36.70
N SER A 313 -4.84 6.08 36.87
CA SER A 313 -6.16 6.52 36.42
C SER A 313 -6.96 7.04 37.61
N PHE A 314 -7.51 8.25 37.51
CA PHE A 314 -8.38 8.84 38.53
C PHE A 314 -9.79 9.06 37.98
N THR A 315 -10.77 8.55 38.72
CA THR A 315 -12.19 8.86 38.55
C THR A 315 -12.71 9.47 39.84
N GLY A 316 -13.43 10.59 39.78
CA GLY A 316 -13.86 11.32 40.97
C GLY A 316 -15.19 12.02 40.80
N HIS A 317 -16.09 11.79 41.77
CA HIS A 317 -17.40 12.42 41.87
C HIS A 317 -17.45 13.44 43.00
N PRO A 318 -17.96 14.65 42.75
CA PRO A 318 -18.28 15.60 43.81
C PRO A 318 -19.51 15.12 44.58
N LEU A 319 -19.41 15.11 45.91
CA LEU A 319 -20.49 14.79 46.82
C LEU A 319 -21.22 16.08 47.25
N PHE A 320 -22.55 16.00 47.28
CA PHE A 320 -23.40 17.10 47.74
C PHE A 320 -24.44 16.57 48.73
N ASN A 321 -24.72 17.34 49.76
CA ASN A 321 -25.83 17.10 50.69
C ASN A 321 -26.72 18.35 50.70
N ASN A 322 -28.00 18.22 50.31
CA ASN A 322 -28.92 19.36 50.17
C ASN A 322 -28.32 20.54 49.36
N ASP A 323 -27.74 20.24 48.20
CA ASP A 323 -27.02 21.18 47.31
C ASP A 323 -25.74 21.82 47.89
N GLU A 324 -25.33 21.47 49.11
CA GLU A 324 -24.06 21.89 49.69
C GLU A 324 -22.96 20.88 49.39
N PHE A 325 -21.82 21.36 48.87
CA PHE A 325 -20.69 20.50 48.52
C PHE A 325 -20.02 19.93 49.78
N THR A 326 -19.89 18.61 49.86
CA THR A 326 -19.33 17.91 51.03
C THR A 326 -17.95 17.28 50.79
N GLY A 327 -17.46 17.27 49.54
CA GLY A 327 -16.14 16.74 49.18
C GLY A 327 -16.14 15.96 47.87
N TYR A 328 -15.09 15.18 47.62
CA TYR A 328 -15.04 14.22 46.50
C TYR A 328 -14.95 12.78 47.00
N ARG A 329 -15.52 11.84 46.23
CA ARG A 329 -15.26 10.41 46.34
C ARG A 329 -14.95 9.84 44.98
N GLY A 330 -13.94 9.00 44.90
CA GLY A 330 -13.45 8.48 43.63
C GLY A 330 -12.69 7.16 43.76
N ILE A 331 -12.27 6.65 42.61
CA ILE A 331 -11.36 5.50 42.49
C ILE A 331 -10.06 5.98 41.86
N GLY A 332 -8.94 5.50 42.41
CA GLY A 332 -7.63 5.52 41.77
C GLY A 332 -7.22 4.11 41.39
N ALA A 333 -6.53 3.95 40.26
CA ALA A 333 -5.99 2.68 39.80
C ALA A 333 -4.58 2.85 39.25
N ASP A 334 -3.65 1.93 39.59
CA ASP A 334 -2.34 1.86 38.92
C ASP A 334 -2.48 1.07 37.61
N ILE A 335 -2.47 1.80 36.48
CA ILE A 335 -2.59 1.24 35.13
C ILE A 335 -1.24 1.18 34.41
N THR A 336 -0.12 1.30 35.13
CA THR A 336 1.23 1.36 34.53
C THR A 336 1.50 0.15 33.63
N LYS A 337 1.11 -1.05 34.06
CA LYS A 337 1.33 -2.28 33.30
C LYS A 337 0.52 -2.30 32.00
N ASP A 338 -0.76 -1.97 32.07
CA ASP A 338 -1.65 -2.00 30.91
C ASP A 338 -1.31 -0.88 29.92
N TYR A 339 -0.99 0.32 30.43
CA TYR A 339 -0.57 1.45 29.61
C TYR A 339 0.75 1.18 28.86
N THR A 340 1.74 0.56 29.52
CA THR A 340 3.01 0.18 28.86
C THR A 340 2.81 -0.94 27.84
N LEU A 341 1.92 -1.90 28.10
CA LEU A 341 1.55 -2.95 27.15
C LEU A 341 0.85 -2.37 25.91
N ASP A 342 -0.10 -1.44 26.09
CA ASP A 342 -0.79 -0.76 24.99
C ASP A 342 0.16 0.12 24.16
N GLN A 343 1.08 0.83 24.81
CA GLN A 343 2.09 1.63 24.10
C GLN A 343 3.04 0.75 23.29
N GLN A 344 3.46 -0.40 23.85
CA GLN A 344 4.24 -1.40 23.12
C GLN A 344 3.45 -2.04 21.99
N ALA A 345 2.15 -2.32 22.19
CA ALA A 345 1.29 -2.87 21.15
C ALA A 345 1.09 -1.87 20.00
N SER A 346 0.87 -0.60 20.30
CA SER A 346 0.78 0.48 19.32
C SER A 346 2.09 0.70 18.57
N PHE A 347 3.23 0.66 19.27
CA PHE A 347 4.55 0.73 18.63
C PHE A 347 4.80 -0.45 17.69
N ARG A 348 4.52 -1.68 18.14
CA ARG A 348 4.64 -2.92 17.31
C ARG A 348 3.70 -2.93 16.11
N ALA A 349 2.53 -2.29 16.21
CA ALA A 349 1.61 -2.20 15.09
C ALA A 349 2.15 -1.32 13.94
N ALA A 350 3.01 -0.33 14.26
CA ALA A 350 3.52 0.65 13.29
C ALA A 350 5.03 0.51 12.96
N HIS A 351 5.76 -0.38 13.62
CA HIS A 351 7.21 -0.55 13.42
C HIS A 351 7.59 -2.00 13.12
N ASP A 352 8.67 -2.18 12.36
CA ASP A 352 9.30 -3.44 12.07
C ASP A 352 10.07 -3.94 13.31
N SER A 353 9.82 -5.19 13.70
CA SER A 353 10.38 -5.77 14.92
C SER A 353 11.89 -6.01 14.88
N LEU A 354 12.48 -6.10 13.69
CA LEU A 354 13.91 -6.37 13.54
C LEU A 354 14.71 -5.07 13.52
N THR A 355 14.37 -4.13 12.64
CA THR A 355 15.15 -2.90 12.43
C THR A 355 14.68 -1.72 13.29
N GLY A 356 13.46 -1.79 13.83
CA GLY A 356 12.83 -0.68 14.54
C GLY A 356 12.39 0.46 13.63
N LEU A 357 12.52 0.33 12.30
CA LEU A 357 11.98 1.29 11.35
C LEU A 357 10.45 1.23 11.32
N PRO A 358 9.75 2.33 10.98
CA PRO A 358 8.35 2.30 10.60
C PRO A 358 8.06 1.20 9.56
N ASN A 359 6.99 0.43 9.75
CA ASN A 359 6.63 -0.70 8.89
C ASN A 359 5.72 -0.27 7.72
N ARG A 360 5.24 -1.25 6.95
CA ARG A 360 4.30 -1.04 5.84
C ARG A 360 3.03 -0.27 6.24
N TYR A 361 2.47 -0.52 7.43
CA TYR A 361 1.28 0.20 7.89
C TYR A 361 1.57 1.69 8.10
N ALA A 362 2.70 2.02 8.74
CA ALA A 362 3.13 3.40 8.92
C ALA A 362 3.48 4.08 7.58
N TYR A 363 4.02 3.33 6.62
CA TYR A 363 4.28 3.80 5.26
C TYR A 363 2.98 4.25 4.58
N GLU A 364 1.96 3.38 4.53
CA GLU A 364 0.68 3.68 3.87
C GLU A 364 0.00 4.93 4.47
N ASP A 365 0.03 5.08 5.79
CA ASP A 365 -0.54 6.25 6.47
C ASP A 365 0.24 7.54 6.15
N SER A 366 1.58 7.47 6.20
CA SER A 366 2.46 8.60 5.87
C SER A 366 2.36 8.99 4.40
N PHE A 367 2.19 8.03 3.50
CA PHE A 367 2.03 8.26 2.07
C PHE A 367 0.75 9.06 1.78
N ARG A 368 -0.36 8.67 2.41
CA ARG A 368 -1.63 9.42 2.31
C ARG A 368 -1.47 10.85 2.81
N ALA A 369 -0.76 11.04 3.92
CA ALA A 369 -0.50 12.37 4.46
C ALA A 369 0.29 13.26 3.48
N VAL A 370 1.34 12.74 2.83
CA VAL A 370 2.12 13.52 1.84
C VAL A 370 1.36 13.76 0.54
N LEU A 371 0.49 12.85 0.09
CA LEU A 371 -0.42 13.11 -1.04
C LEU A 371 -1.42 14.23 -0.75
N VAL A 372 -1.93 14.31 0.48
CA VAL A 372 -2.81 15.42 0.90
C VAL A 372 -2.05 16.75 0.87
N LYS A 373 -0.79 16.78 1.33
CA LYS A 373 0.06 17.97 1.21
C LYS A 373 0.36 18.34 -0.24
N LEU A 374 0.69 17.37 -1.09
CA LEU A 374 0.91 17.59 -2.52
C LEU A 374 -0.33 18.21 -3.19
N SER A 375 -1.53 17.67 -2.93
CA SER A 375 -2.78 18.17 -3.54
C SER A 375 -3.24 19.53 -3.01
N ARG A 376 -3.05 19.82 -1.72
CA ARG A 376 -3.51 21.08 -1.10
C ARG A 376 -2.49 22.20 -1.17
N GLU A 377 -1.23 21.88 -0.94
CA GLU A 377 -0.15 22.84 -0.73
C GLU A 377 0.86 22.84 -1.89
N HIS A 378 0.71 21.96 -2.88
CA HIS A 378 1.61 21.83 -4.04
C HIS A 378 3.06 21.54 -3.63
N ILE A 379 3.26 20.91 -2.47
CA ILE A 379 4.58 20.54 -1.96
C ILE A 379 5.01 19.23 -2.65
N PRO A 380 6.06 19.25 -3.49
CA PRO A 380 6.55 18.03 -4.15
C PRO A 380 7.27 17.12 -3.16
N PHE A 381 7.35 15.84 -3.49
CA PHE A 381 8.14 14.87 -2.75
C PHE A 381 8.72 13.83 -3.71
N ALA A 382 9.80 13.16 -3.29
CA ALA A 382 10.37 12.03 -4.01
C ALA A 382 10.13 10.74 -3.21
N LEU A 383 9.69 9.71 -3.90
CA LEU A 383 9.64 8.34 -3.40
C LEU A 383 10.89 7.60 -3.87
N LEU A 384 11.64 7.03 -2.95
CA LEU A 384 12.79 6.19 -3.28
C LEU A 384 12.50 4.77 -2.81
N ALA A 385 12.42 3.83 -3.75
CA ALA A 385 12.42 2.40 -3.46
C ALA A 385 13.89 1.94 -3.36
N LEU A 386 14.24 1.29 -2.25
CA LEU A 386 15.60 0.87 -1.91
C LEU A 386 15.63 -0.64 -1.71
N ASP A 387 16.65 -1.30 -2.21
CA ASP A 387 16.83 -2.74 -2.07
C ASP A 387 18.30 -3.08 -1.90
N LEU A 388 18.59 -4.06 -1.03
CA LEU A 388 19.95 -4.51 -0.75
C LEU A 388 20.39 -5.53 -1.80
N ASP A 389 21.41 -5.16 -2.58
CA ASP A 389 21.89 -6.02 -3.66
C ASP A 389 22.46 -7.33 -3.11
N LYS A 390 22.05 -8.45 -3.70
CA LYS A 390 22.55 -9.80 -3.38
C LYS A 390 22.42 -10.17 -1.89
N PHE A 391 21.33 -9.76 -1.23
CA PHE A 391 21.07 -10.14 0.16
C PHE A 391 20.96 -11.65 0.40
N LYS A 392 20.37 -12.39 -0.54
CA LYS A 392 20.22 -13.86 -0.44
C LYS A 392 21.57 -14.59 -0.29
N PRO A 393 22.58 -14.36 -1.15
CA PRO A 393 23.94 -14.87 -0.93
C PRO A 393 24.55 -14.57 0.44
N ILE A 394 24.23 -13.42 1.05
CA ILE A 394 24.69 -13.10 2.42
C ILE A 394 24.07 -14.07 3.42
N ASN A 395 22.75 -14.30 3.34
CA ASN A 395 22.07 -15.29 4.19
C ASN A 395 22.58 -16.71 3.95
N ASP A 396 22.81 -17.09 2.70
CA ASP A 396 23.25 -18.44 2.34
C ASP A 396 24.70 -18.71 2.81
N THR A 397 25.57 -17.69 2.77
CA THR A 397 26.98 -17.81 3.16
C THR A 397 27.21 -17.68 4.66
N PHE A 398 26.54 -16.72 5.31
CA PHE A 398 26.82 -16.33 6.69
C PHE A 398 25.69 -16.66 7.67
N GLY A 399 24.57 -17.18 7.16
CA GLY A 399 23.38 -17.52 7.94
C GLY A 399 22.47 -16.31 8.21
N HIS A 400 21.19 -16.60 8.48
CA HIS A 400 20.16 -15.59 8.71
C HIS A 400 20.47 -14.62 9.84
N ALA A 401 21.19 -15.04 10.89
CA ALA A 401 21.56 -14.14 11.99
C ALA A 401 22.49 -12.99 11.55
N ILE A 402 23.44 -13.26 10.65
CA ILE A 402 24.32 -12.22 10.09
C ILE A 402 23.55 -11.37 9.08
N GLY A 403 22.65 -11.97 8.29
CA GLY A 403 21.77 -11.21 7.40
C GLY A 403 20.86 -10.22 8.16
N ASP A 404 20.23 -10.67 9.23
CA ASP A 404 19.39 -9.84 10.11
C ASP A 404 20.19 -8.68 10.72
N GLN A 405 21.39 -8.95 11.23
CA GLN A 405 22.28 -7.92 11.75
C GLN A 405 22.73 -6.94 10.66
N THR A 406 22.93 -7.42 9.43
CA THR A 406 23.25 -6.57 8.27
C THR A 406 22.11 -5.61 7.98
N LEU A 407 20.86 -6.07 8.02
CA LEU A 407 19.69 -5.20 7.85
C LEU A 407 19.58 -4.15 8.96
N ILE A 408 19.82 -4.54 10.22
CA ILE A 408 19.82 -3.61 11.37
C ILE A 408 20.86 -2.51 11.18
N GLU A 409 22.10 -2.87 10.88
CA GLU A 409 23.18 -1.90 10.70
C GLU A 409 22.99 -1.04 9.45
N MET A 410 22.45 -1.62 8.37
CA MET A 410 22.06 -0.86 7.17
C MET A 410 20.98 0.18 7.51
N SER A 411 19.92 -0.19 8.24
CA SER A 411 18.86 0.75 8.64
C SER A 411 19.42 1.91 9.45
N LYS A 412 20.27 1.64 10.45
CA LYS A 412 20.93 2.69 11.23
C LYS A 412 21.78 3.59 10.34
N ARG A 413 22.52 3.01 9.41
CA ARG A 413 23.42 3.75 8.52
C ARG A 413 22.64 4.63 7.54
N LEU A 414 21.55 4.12 6.95
CA LEU A 414 20.65 4.90 6.11
C LEU A 414 20.05 6.09 6.86
N GLN A 415 19.63 5.89 8.12
CA GLN A 415 19.10 6.97 8.96
C GLN A 415 20.08 8.13 9.17
N THR A 416 21.40 7.89 9.12
CA THR A 416 22.39 8.97 9.25
C THR A 416 22.41 9.95 8.07
N CYS A 417 21.89 9.54 6.91
CA CYS A 417 21.81 10.38 5.71
C CYS A 417 20.52 11.22 5.65
N LEU A 418 19.56 10.98 6.56
CA LEU A 418 18.23 11.55 6.49
C LEU A 418 18.14 12.89 7.22
N LYS A 419 17.36 13.82 6.67
CA LYS A 419 17.03 15.10 7.31
C LYS A 419 15.72 14.99 8.09
N ASN A 420 15.43 15.97 8.97
CA ASN A 420 14.30 15.93 9.93
C ASN A 420 12.90 15.66 9.34
N ASN A 421 12.69 15.81 8.03
CA ASN A 421 11.39 15.57 7.38
C ASN A 421 11.35 14.30 6.51
N ASP A 422 12.47 13.60 6.39
CA ASP A 422 12.56 12.37 5.60
C ASP A 422 12.04 11.19 6.42
N MET A 423 11.33 10.28 5.75
CA MET A 423 10.69 9.14 6.41
C MET A 423 11.15 7.86 5.73
N LEU A 424 11.88 7.02 6.47
CA LEU A 424 12.36 5.72 6.01
C LEU A 424 11.52 4.61 6.61
N PHE A 425 11.09 3.68 5.77
CA PHE A 425 10.21 2.57 6.10
C PHE A 425 10.85 1.25 5.67
N ARG A 426 10.61 0.18 6.41
CA ARG A 426 10.89 -1.19 5.95
C ARG A 426 9.59 -1.86 5.52
N ILE A 427 9.52 -2.29 4.27
CA ILE A 427 8.30 -2.81 3.66
C ILE A 427 8.22 -4.34 3.72
N GLY A 428 9.37 -5.00 3.80
CA GLY A 428 9.53 -6.45 4.00
C GLY A 428 10.89 -6.92 3.48
N GLY A 429 11.41 -8.04 4.00
CA GLY A 429 12.70 -8.59 3.53
C GLY A 429 13.85 -7.56 3.58
N ASP A 430 14.49 -7.37 2.44
CA ASP A 430 15.54 -6.40 2.13
C ASP A 430 15.03 -5.08 1.49
N GLU A 431 13.70 -4.92 1.37
CA GLU A 431 13.08 -3.76 0.75
C GLU A 431 12.80 -2.64 1.77
N MET A 432 13.27 -1.44 1.44
CA MET A 432 13.00 -0.22 2.18
C MET A 432 12.44 0.86 1.25
N VAL A 433 11.63 1.74 1.80
CA VAL A 433 11.07 2.87 1.05
C VAL A 433 11.34 4.15 1.81
N LEU A 434 11.77 5.17 1.10
CA LEU A 434 12.04 6.50 1.64
C LEU A 434 11.12 7.53 0.99
N ILE A 435 10.48 8.36 1.81
CA ILE A 435 9.75 9.55 1.37
C ILE A 435 10.61 10.78 1.70
N HIS A 436 11.14 11.43 0.67
CA HIS A 436 11.88 12.68 0.77
C HIS A 436 10.94 13.86 0.51
N GLN A 437 10.61 14.63 1.56
CA GLN A 437 9.64 15.74 1.46
C GLN A 437 10.28 17.02 0.91
N ASN A 438 9.48 17.83 0.21
CA ASN A 438 9.91 19.08 -0.44
C ASN A 438 11.09 18.86 -1.42
N ALA A 439 11.02 17.75 -2.15
CA ALA A 439 12.11 17.29 -2.99
C ALA A 439 12.07 17.91 -4.39
N SER A 440 13.21 18.37 -4.86
CA SER A 440 13.53 18.54 -6.28
C SER A 440 14.25 17.29 -6.81
N LEU A 441 14.34 17.16 -8.13
CA LEU A 441 15.12 16.10 -8.77
C LEU A 441 16.58 16.09 -8.28
N ASP A 442 17.21 17.26 -8.19
CA ASP A 442 18.60 17.39 -7.73
C ASP A 442 18.76 16.96 -6.27
N SER A 443 17.82 17.35 -5.39
CA SER A 443 17.87 16.94 -3.98
C SER A 443 17.68 15.43 -3.80
N ALA A 444 16.79 14.82 -4.59
CA ALA A 444 16.53 13.39 -4.54
C ALA A 444 17.70 12.57 -5.09
N THR A 445 18.33 13.02 -6.18
CA THR A 445 19.51 12.35 -6.75
C THR A 445 20.75 12.52 -5.86
N GLN A 446 20.92 13.68 -5.22
CA GLN A 446 21.97 13.90 -4.23
C GLN A 446 21.80 12.97 -3.03
N LEU A 447 20.59 12.87 -2.47
CA LEU A 447 20.29 11.95 -1.37
C LEU A 447 20.52 10.49 -1.78
N ALA A 448 20.05 10.07 -2.95
CA ALA A 448 20.29 8.71 -3.44
C ALA A 448 21.78 8.40 -3.62
N THR A 449 22.57 9.36 -4.11
CA THR A 449 24.03 9.22 -4.21
C THR A 449 24.66 9.02 -2.83
N GLU A 450 24.23 9.79 -1.84
CA GLU A 450 24.70 9.69 -0.46
C GLU A 450 24.32 8.34 0.16
N LEU A 451 23.08 7.86 -0.04
CA LEU A 451 22.61 6.56 0.46
C LEU A 451 23.43 5.41 -0.16
N VAL A 452 23.57 5.37 -1.49
CA VAL A 452 24.32 4.32 -2.21
C VAL A 452 25.78 4.29 -1.75
N SER A 453 26.46 5.44 -1.75
CA SER A 453 27.87 5.51 -1.34
C SER A 453 28.08 5.19 0.15
N THR A 454 27.10 5.52 0.99
CA THR A 454 27.16 5.25 2.43
C THR A 454 27.02 3.77 2.73
N VAL A 455 26.09 3.08 2.07
CA VAL A 455 25.90 1.63 2.25
C VAL A 455 27.03 0.82 1.62
N ALA A 456 27.62 1.27 0.51
CA ALA A 456 28.74 0.58 -0.16
C ALA A 456 30.00 0.41 0.73
N ARG A 457 30.10 1.13 1.86
CA ARG A 457 31.17 0.93 2.85
C ARG A 457 30.99 -0.42 3.58
N PRO A 458 32.06 -1.19 3.87
CA PRO A 458 31.92 -2.45 4.59
C PRO A 458 31.19 -2.32 5.94
N PHE A 459 30.40 -3.34 6.30
CA PHE A 459 29.83 -3.53 7.62
C PHE A 459 30.71 -4.48 8.42
N PHE A 460 31.06 -4.12 9.65
CA PHE A 460 31.81 -5.00 10.53
C PHE A 460 30.85 -5.64 11.53
N ILE A 461 30.53 -6.92 11.31
CA ILE A 461 29.56 -7.68 12.10
C ILE A 461 30.27 -8.91 12.64
N ALA A 462 30.36 -9.04 13.97
CA ALA A 462 31.03 -10.17 14.64
C ALA A 462 32.43 -10.48 14.04
N GLU A 463 33.27 -9.46 13.90
CA GLU A 463 34.63 -9.52 13.32
C GLU A 463 34.69 -9.87 11.82
N THR A 464 33.56 -10.04 11.15
CA THR A 464 33.47 -10.30 9.71
C THR A 464 33.17 -9.00 8.96
N ALA A 465 33.95 -8.71 7.92
CA ALA A 465 33.68 -7.60 7.01
C ALA A 465 32.68 -8.05 5.93
N ILE A 466 31.44 -7.56 6.03
CA ILE A 466 30.38 -7.79 5.05
C ILE A 466 30.39 -6.63 4.06
N GLN A 467 30.65 -6.93 2.79
CA GLN A 467 30.58 -5.97 1.71
C GLN A 467 29.24 -6.13 0.98
N CYS A 468 28.39 -5.12 1.06
CA CYS A 468 27.12 -5.08 0.36
C CYS A 468 26.85 -3.67 -0.21
N SER A 469 25.87 -3.58 -1.09
CA SER A 469 25.45 -2.35 -1.76
C SER A 469 23.93 -2.26 -1.80
N ILE A 470 23.41 -1.08 -2.14
CA ILE A 470 21.98 -0.90 -2.41
C ILE A 470 21.77 -0.40 -3.83
N SER A 471 20.63 -0.78 -4.38
CA SER A 471 20.05 -0.15 -5.56
C SER A 471 18.88 0.75 -5.15
N ALA A 472 18.71 1.88 -5.84
CA ALA A 472 17.64 2.83 -5.56
C ALA A 472 16.86 3.25 -6.82
N GLY A 473 15.53 3.22 -6.74
CA GLY A 473 14.63 3.75 -7.76
C GLY A 473 13.91 5.00 -7.29
N ILE A 474 14.02 6.10 -8.04
CA ILE A 474 13.49 7.41 -7.64
C ILE A 474 12.28 7.77 -8.50
N ALA A 475 11.13 8.04 -7.88
CA ALA A 475 9.95 8.61 -8.51
C ALA A 475 9.60 9.98 -7.90
N LEU A 476 9.56 11.03 -8.73
CA LEU A 476 9.28 12.40 -8.28
C LEU A 476 7.79 12.72 -8.45
N ALA A 477 7.09 13.07 -7.37
CA ALA A 477 5.71 13.55 -7.43
C ALA A 477 5.67 15.07 -7.64
N PRO A 478 4.82 15.61 -8.55
CA PRO A 478 3.77 14.91 -9.30
C PRO A 478 4.21 14.36 -10.68
N ALA A 479 5.47 14.54 -11.10
CA ALA A 479 5.93 14.22 -12.45
C ALA A 479 5.81 12.73 -12.85
N ALA A 480 6.06 11.82 -11.91
CA ALA A 480 5.97 10.37 -12.09
C ALA A 480 4.59 9.79 -11.74
N GLY A 481 3.68 10.60 -11.17
CA GLY A 481 2.37 10.17 -10.73
C GLY A 481 1.80 11.04 -9.61
N SER A 482 0.49 10.92 -9.38
CA SER A 482 -0.25 11.68 -8.36
C SER A 482 -1.04 10.79 -7.40
N ASN A 483 -0.89 9.47 -7.51
CA ASN A 483 -1.45 8.50 -6.58
C ASN A 483 -0.41 7.45 -6.20
N GLU A 484 -0.67 6.75 -5.10
CA GLU A 484 0.24 5.76 -4.51
C GLU A 484 0.66 4.68 -5.50
N SER A 485 -0.30 4.01 -6.16
CA SER A 485 0.02 2.93 -7.10
C SER A 485 0.96 3.37 -8.23
N THR A 486 0.71 4.55 -8.80
CA THR A 486 1.50 5.07 -9.94
C THR A 486 2.91 5.46 -9.52
N LEU A 487 3.07 6.07 -8.34
CA LEU A 487 4.37 6.49 -7.82
C LEU A 487 5.19 5.31 -7.34
N GLN A 488 4.55 4.34 -6.67
CA GLN A 488 5.20 3.08 -6.28
C GLN A 488 5.70 2.32 -7.50
N GLU A 489 4.83 2.10 -8.50
CA GLU A 489 5.21 1.42 -9.74
C GLU A 489 6.35 2.15 -10.47
N ALA A 490 6.32 3.48 -10.50
CA ALA A 490 7.41 4.28 -11.08
C ALA A 490 8.74 4.10 -10.33
N ALA A 491 8.72 4.09 -9.00
CA ALA A 491 9.91 3.87 -8.18
C ALA A 491 10.46 2.44 -8.37
N ASP A 492 9.59 1.44 -8.41
CA ASP A 492 9.96 0.04 -8.60
C ASP A 492 10.56 -0.20 -10.00
N LEU A 493 9.99 0.41 -11.05
CA LEU A 493 10.54 0.35 -12.40
C LEU A 493 11.93 0.98 -12.50
N ALA A 494 12.14 2.11 -11.81
CA ALA A 494 13.45 2.73 -11.74
C ALA A 494 14.45 1.86 -10.95
N LEU A 495 14.02 1.27 -9.83
CA LEU A 495 14.84 0.36 -9.02
C LEU A 495 15.26 -0.87 -9.83
N TYR A 496 14.32 -1.43 -10.59
CA TYR A 496 14.58 -2.55 -11.48
C TYR A 496 15.64 -2.21 -12.54
N GLU A 497 15.55 -1.03 -13.17
CA GLU A 497 16.57 -0.56 -14.12
C GLU A 497 17.92 -0.31 -13.44
N ALA A 498 17.95 0.15 -12.18
CA ALA A 498 19.19 0.24 -11.40
C ALA A 498 19.84 -1.14 -11.21
N LYS A 499 19.07 -2.15 -10.83
CA LYS A 499 19.54 -3.54 -10.69
C LYS A 499 20.04 -4.14 -12.00
N ARG A 500 19.32 -3.91 -13.12
CA ARG A 500 19.75 -4.40 -14.45
C ARG A 500 21.09 -3.83 -14.91
N HIS A 501 21.45 -2.63 -14.45
CA HIS A 501 22.73 -2.00 -14.75
C HIS A 501 23.88 -2.44 -13.83
N GLY A 502 23.72 -3.54 -13.10
CA GLY A 502 24.75 -4.13 -12.24
C GLY A 502 24.59 -3.85 -10.75
N GLY A 503 23.52 -3.17 -10.36
CA GLY A 503 23.25 -2.77 -8.97
C GLY A 503 24.19 -1.66 -8.48
N ASN A 504 24.21 -1.42 -7.16
CA ASN A 504 25.05 -0.40 -6.50
C ASN A 504 24.92 1.00 -7.14
N THR A 505 23.71 1.38 -7.53
CA THR A 505 23.43 2.63 -8.22
C THR A 505 21.99 3.06 -7.95
N TYR A 506 21.66 4.29 -8.34
CA TYR A 506 20.28 4.73 -8.44
C TYR A 506 19.87 4.98 -9.89
N ARG A 507 18.56 4.96 -10.14
CA ARG A 507 17.95 5.46 -11.38
C ARG A 507 16.74 6.31 -11.05
N VAL A 508 16.52 7.32 -11.87
CA VAL A 508 15.31 8.17 -11.81
C VAL A 508 14.32 7.62 -12.82
N PHE A 509 13.07 7.48 -12.41
CA PHE A 509 12.01 7.06 -13.29
C PHE A 509 11.89 8.00 -14.50
N VAL A 510 11.88 7.39 -15.69
CA VAL A 510 11.51 8.05 -16.94
C VAL A 510 10.38 7.24 -17.59
N PRO A 511 9.44 7.88 -18.31
CA PRO A 511 8.29 7.18 -18.91
C PRO A 511 8.66 6.01 -19.83
N SER A 512 9.85 6.04 -20.46
CA SER A 512 10.34 4.95 -21.31
C SER A 512 10.56 3.64 -20.53
N TYR A 513 10.81 3.68 -19.22
CA TYR A 513 10.94 2.47 -18.40
C TYR A 513 9.63 1.67 -18.33
N ARG A 514 8.48 2.36 -18.32
CA ARG A 514 7.18 1.70 -18.35
C ARG A 514 6.95 0.99 -19.69
N ALA A 515 7.27 1.65 -20.81
CA ALA A 515 7.18 1.04 -22.13
C ALA A 515 8.10 -0.18 -22.30
N VAL A 516 9.32 -0.13 -21.75
CA VAL A 516 10.25 -1.28 -21.74
C VAL A 516 9.70 -2.44 -20.91
N ALA A 517 9.15 -2.15 -19.73
CA ALA A 517 8.56 -3.17 -18.86
C ALA A 517 7.33 -3.82 -19.49
N ASP A 518 6.45 -3.05 -20.12
CA ASP A 518 5.27 -3.57 -20.80
C ASP A 518 5.66 -4.43 -22.02
N SER A 519 6.57 -3.93 -22.87
CA SER A 519 7.10 -4.72 -24.00
C SER A 519 7.75 -6.02 -23.55
N ARG A 520 8.42 -6.02 -22.39
CA ARG A 520 9.01 -7.21 -21.80
C ARG A 520 7.96 -8.18 -21.26
N ARG A 521 6.90 -7.69 -20.58
CA ARG A 521 5.78 -8.53 -20.12
C ARG A 521 5.07 -9.20 -21.30
N ASP A 522 4.81 -8.44 -22.36
CA ASP A 522 4.26 -8.97 -23.60
C ASP A 522 5.17 -10.05 -24.18
N LEU A 523 6.47 -9.80 -24.25
CA LEU A 523 7.41 -10.77 -24.80
C LEU A 523 7.52 -12.05 -23.97
N ILE A 524 7.38 -11.99 -22.63
CA ILE A 524 7.34 -13.18 -21.75
C ILE A 524 6.05 -13.97 -21.98
N ARG A 525 4.90 -13.29 -22.14
CA ARG A 525 3.64 -13.94 -22.50
C ARG A 525 3.78 -14.67 -23.83
N ASP A 526 4.30 -13.99 -24.84
CA ASP A 526 4.45 -14.52 -26.18
C ASP A 526 5.50 -15.66 -26.22
N LEU A 527 6.54 -15.61 -25.37
CA LEU A 527 7.49 -16.70 -25.18
C LEU A 527 6.83 -17.95 -24.59
N ARG A 528 5.99 -17.79 -23.57
CA ARG A 528 5.24 -18.91 -22.97
C ARG A 528 4.31 -19.57 -24.00
N GLU A 529 3.62 -18.77 -24.80
CA GLU A 529 2.80 -19.27 -25.91
C GLU A 529 3.64 -19.98 -26.97
N ALA A 530 4.80 -19.42 -27.34
CA ALA A 530 5.71 -20.03 -28.31
C ALA A 530 6.23 -21.40 -27.87
N ILE A 531 6.52 -21.58 -26.57
CA ILE A 531 6.91 -22.89 -26.00
C ILE A 531 5.73 -23.88 -26.14
N GLN A 532 4.53 -23.49 -25.72
CA GLN A 532 3.34 -24.34 -25.74
C GLN A 532 2.91 -24.74 -27.16
N THR A 533 3.07 -23.84 -28.12
CA THR A 533 2.69 -24.04 -29.53
C THR A 533 3.81 -24.65 -30.39
N HIS A 534 4.98 -24.93 -29.80
CA HIS A 534 6.17 -25.45 -30.48
C HIS A 534 6.62 -24.53 -31.65
N SER A 535 6.51 -23.21 -31.43
CA SER A 535 6.96 -22.17 -32.36
C SER A 535 8.46 -21.84 -32.20
N ILE A 536 9.10 -22.35 -31.15
CA ILE A 536 10.56 -22.34 -31.00
C ILE A 536 11.07 -23.61 -31.67
N THR A 537 11.94 -23.44 -32.66
CA THR A 537 12.44 -24.53 -33.52
C THR A 537 13.90 -24.78 -33.28
N LEU A 538 14.38 -25.97 -33.65
CA LEU A 538 15.81 -26.30 -33.59
C LEU A 538 16.52 -26.12 -34.94
N HIS A 539 17.66 -25.44 -34.88
CA HIS A 539 18.67 -25.51 -35.93
C HIS A 539 19.81 -26.43 -35.48
N TYR A 540 20.44 -27.11 -36.41
CA TYR A 540 21.46 -28.12 -36.17
C TYR A 540 22.78 -27.69 -36.78
N GLN A 541 23.83 -27.54 -35.96
CA GLN A 541 25.17 -27.22 -36.46
C GLN A 541 26.04 -28.48 -36.51
N PRO A 542 26.72 -28.78 -37.64
CA PRO A 542 27.46 -30.02 -37.78
C PRO A 542 28.76 -30.01 -36.95
N ILE A 543 29.02 -31.14 -36.28
CA ILE A 543 30.25 -31.42 -35.54
C ILE A 543 31.04 -32.47 -36.32
N ILE A 544 32.30 -32.19 -36.60
CA ILE A 544 33.13 -32.98 -37.52
C ILE A 544 34.28 -33.64 -36.76
N ASN A 545 34.55 -34.91 -37.06
CA ASN A 545 35.75 -35.56 -36.56
C ASN A 545 37.00 -34.92 -37.17
N ALA A 546 37.90 -34.40 -36.33
CA ALA A 546 39.03 -33.59 -36.76
C ALA A 546 40.12 -34.37 -37.51
N GLN A 547 40.12 -35.71 -37.40
CA GLN A 547 41.12 -36.59 -38.01
C GLN A 547 40.65 -37.17 -39.35
N THR A 548 39.38 -37.57 -39.43
CA THR A 548 38.78 -38.22 -40.61
C THR A 548 37.98 -37.25 -41.49
N ARG A 549 37.60 -36.09 -40.95
CA ARG A 549 36.64 -35.14 -41.52
C ARG A 549 35.25 -35.74 -41.78
N GLN A 550 34.91 -36.83 -41.08
CA GLN A 550 33.58 -37.41 -41.11
C GLN A 550 32.63 -36.61 -40.21
N LEU A 551 31.36 -36.56 -40.61
CA LEU A 551 30.31 -36.01 -39.77
C LEU A 551 30.16 -36.90 -38.52
N ALA A 552 30.24 -36.27 -37.35
CA ALA A 552 30.22 -36.94 -36.06
C ALA A 552 28.85 -36.79 -35.38
N GLY A 553 28.24 -35.61 -35.48
CA GLY A 553 26.92 -35.33 -34.95
C GLY A 553 26.49 -33.90 -35.22
N PHE A 554 25.49 -33.43 -34.49
CA PHE A 554 25.03 -32.04 -34.55
C PHE A 554 24.79 -31.47 -33.16
N GLU A 555 25.07 -30.19 -32.99
CA GLU A 555 24.57 -29.40 -31.86
C GLU A 555 23.20 -28.82 -32.20
N ALA A 556 22.21 -29.03 -31.33
CA ALA A 556 20.87 -28.49 -31.45
C ALA A 556 20.79 -27.11 -30.80
N LEU A 557 20.46 -26.10 -31.60
CA LEU A 557 20.48 -24.69 -31.24
C LEU A 557 19.08 -24.09 -31.43
N ALA A 558 18.47 -23.64 -30.33
CA ALA A 558 17.13 -23.06 -30.34
C ALA A 558 17.05 -21.78 -31.19
N ARG A 559 15.94 -21.63 -31.93
CA ARG A 559 15.63 -20.46 -32.75
C ARG A 559 14.18 -20.07 -32.52
N TRP A 560 13.98 -18.80 -32.18
CA TRP A 560 12.64 -18.25 -32.04
C TRP A 560 12.41 -17.15 -33.08
N THR A 561 11.37 -17.34 -33.90
CA THR A 561 10.90 -16.31 -34.82
C THR A 561 9.57 -15.77 -34.31
N HIS A 562 9.58 -14.56 -33.78
CA HIS A 562 8.39 -13.90 -33.29
C HIS A 562 7.51 -13.42 -34.46
N PRO A 563 6.18 -13.60 -34.41
CA PRO A 563 5.29 -13.23 -35.51
C PRO A 563 5.40 -11.76 -35.94
N VAL A 564 5.64 -10.86 -34.98
CA VAL A 564 5.72 -9.41 -35.21
C VAL A 564 7.15 -8.88 -35.23
N LEU A 565 8.04 -9.45 -34.39
CA LEU A 565 9.40 -8.90 -34.18
C LEU A 565 10.43 -9.59 -35.08
N GLY A 566 10.04 -10.65 -35.81
CA GLY A 566 10.94 -11.47 -36.59
C GLY A 566 11.87 -12.31 -35.71
N PRO A 567 13.07 -12.67 -36.20
CA PRO A 567 13.99 -13.54 -35.47
C PRO A 567 14.48 -12.88 -34.18
N ILE A 568 14.27 -13.56 -33.05
CA ILE A 568 14.76 -13.14 -31.73
C ILE A 568 16.05 -13.91 -31.41
N PRO A 569 17.15 -13.20 -31.07
CA PRO A 569 18.41 -13.85 -30.71
C PRO A 569 18.28 -14.82 -29.53
N PRO A 570 18.96 -15.99 -29.56
CA PRO A 570 18.95 -16.97 -28.47
C PRO A 570 19.31 -16.39 -27.11
N ASP A 571 20.36 -15.58 -27.04
CA ASP A 571 20.81 -14.95 -25.79
C ASP A 571 19.73 -14.05 -25.16
N ARG A 572 18.83 -13.48 -25.97
CA ARG A 572 17.74 -12.63 -25.48
C ARG A 572 16.60 -13.44 -24.90
N PHE A 573 16.11 -14.46 -25.61
CA PHE A 573 14.95 -15.21 -25.14
C PHE A 573 15.28 -16.27 -24.09
N ILE A 574 16.51 -16.81 -24.10
CA ILE A 574 16.99 -17.71 -23.03
C ILE A 574 17.06 -16.93 -21.72
N ARG A 575 17.64 -15.72 -21.70
CA ARG A 575 17.63 -14.85 -20.52
C ARG A 575 16.22 -14.53 -20.04
N LEU A 576 15.29 -14.24 -20.95
CA LEU A 576 13.89 -14.02 -20.60
C LEU A 576 13.23 -15.27 -20.01
N ALA A 577 13.56 -16.47 -20.52
CA ALA A 577 13.07 -17.73 -19.99
C ALA A 577 13.62 -18.01 -18.58
N GLU A 578 14.90 -17.75 -18.32
CA GLU A 578 15.52 -17.84 -16.99
C GLU A 578 14.82 -16.91 -16.00
N GLU A 579 14.72 -15.62 -16.34
CA GLU A 579 14.10 -14.60 -15.49
C GLU A 579 12.61 -14.86 -15.24
N ALA A 580 11.91 -15.51 -16.17
CA ALA A 580 10.49 -15.86 -16.05
C ALA A 580 10.23 -17.26 -15.48
N GLY A 581 11.29 -18.03 -15.14
CA GLY A 581 11.17 -19.41 -14.64
C GLY A 581 10.63 -20.41 -15.67
N LEU A 582 10.83 -20.15 -16.97
CA LEU A 582 10.35 -20.97 -18.09
C LEU A 582 11.41 -21.94 -18.64
N MET A 583 12.62 -21.98 -18.06
CA MET A 583 13.71 -22.83 -18.56
C MET A 583 13.40 -24.32 -18.53
N HIS A 584 12.61 -24.77 -17.55
CA HIS A 584 12.17 -26.15 -17.49
C HIS A 584 11.30 -26.52 -18.70
N ASP A 585 10.24 -25.75 -18.96
CA ASP A 585 9.30 -26.00 -20.06
C ASP A 585 10.00 -25.86 -21.43
N LEU A 586 10.84 -24.83 -21.59
CA LEU A 586 11.61 -24.61 -22.80
C LEU A 586 12.55 -25.78 -23.06
N GLY A 587 13.34 -26.17 -22.06
CA GLY A 587 14.34 -27.22 -22.22
C GLY A 587 13.72 -28.61 -22.41
N HIS A 588 12.56 -28.89 -21.79
CA HIS A 588 11.77 -30.09 -22.07
C HIS A 588 11.42 -30.20 -23.56
N ALA A 589 10.84 -29.12 -24.11
CA ALA A 589 10.40 -29.08 -25.50
C ALA A 589 11.58 -29.24 -26.47
N LEU A 590 12.68 -28.54 -26.23
CA LEU A 590 13.88 -28.62 -27.06
C LEU A 590 14.54 -30.02 -27.00
N LEU A 591 14.61 -30.63 -25.83
CA LEU A 591 15.20 -31.97 -25.67
C LEU A 591 14.35 -33.04 -26.36
N ASP A 592 13.03 -32.96 -26.24
CA ASP A 592 12.10 -33.87 -26.92
C ASP A 592 12.20 -33.74 -28.45
N GLU A 593 12.17 -32.52 -28.98
CA GLU A 593 12.30 -32.26 -30.42
C GLU A 593 13.65 -32.73 -30.98
N ALA A 594 14.75 -32.48 -30.26
CA ALA A 594 16.09 -32.93 -30.65
C ALA A 594 16.16 -34.46 -30.73
N CYS A 595 15.64 -35.17 -29.72
CA CYS A 595 15.63 -36.64 -29.70
C CYS A 595 14.75 -37.23 -30.80
N ARG A 596 13.55 -36.67 -31.03
CA ARG A 596 12.65 -37.10 -32.13
C ARG A 596 13.30 -36.92 -33.49
N THR A 597 13.91 -35.76 -33.72
CA THR A 597 14.56 -35.45 -34.99
C THR A 597 15.75 -36.37 -35.23
N ALA A 598 16.60 -36.53 -34.22
CA ALA A 598 17.82 -37.32 -34.32
C ALA A 598 17.59 -38.83 -34.41
N HIS A 599 16.41 -39.32 -34.02
CA HIS A 599 16.05 -40.74 -34.16
C HIS A 599 16.20 -41.25 -35.60
N SER A 600 15.87 -40.41 -36.59
CA SER A 600 15.96 -40.75 -38.02
C SER A 600 17.40 -40.77 -38.57
N TRP A 601 18.38 -40.28 -37.81
CA TRP A 601 19.77 -40.16 -38.28
C TRP A 601 20.52 -41.49 -38.20
N PRO A 602 21.55 -41.69 -39.06
CA PRO A 602 22.44 -42.86 -38.97
C PRO A 602 22.95 -43.13 -37.55
N HIS A 603 23.07 -44.41 -37.19
CA HIS A 603 23.34 -44.87 -35.83
C HIS A 603 24.63 -44.34 -35.19
N ASN A 604 25.60 -43.92 -36.00
CA ASN A 604 26.87 -43.34 -35.57
C ASN A 604 26.81 -41.84 -35.26
N LEU A 605 25.71 -41.16 -35.62
CA LEU A 605 25.54 -39.73 -35.36
C LEU A 605 24.81 -39.49 -34.03
N TRP A 606 25.33 -38.55 -33.24
CA TRP A 606 24.72 -38.07 -32.00
C TRP A 606 24.13 -36.67 -32.16
N VAL A 607 23.26 -36.30 -31.21
CA VAL A 607 22.77 -34.95 -31.03
C VAL A 607 23.24 -34.39 -29.70
N SER A 608 23.68 -33.14 -29.69
CA SER A 608 24.09 -32.39 -28.50
C SER A 608 23.04 -31.34 -28.16
N VAL A 609 22.67 -31.24 -26.89
CA VAL A 609 21.65 -30.30 -26.39
C VAL A 609 22.17 -29.57 -25.16
N ASN A 610 22.09 -28.26 -25.17
CA ASN A 610 22.47 -27.39 -24.06
C ASN A 610 21.46 -27.48 -22.91
N ILE A 611 21.96 -27.60 -21.67
CA ILE A 611 21.14 -27.66 -20.47
C ILE A 611 21.52 -26.52 -19.52
N SER A 612 20.52 -25.79 -19.02
CA SER A 612 20.75 -24.73 -18.04
C SER A 612 20.89 -25.25 -16.62
N VAL A 613 21.49 -24.43 -15.77
CA VAL A 613 21.66 -24.70 -14.34
C VAL A 613 20.31 -24.96 -13.65
N ASP A 614 19.31 -24.13 -13.95
CA ASP A 614 17.96 -24.24 -13.36
C ASP A 614 17.27 -25.57 -13.71
N GLN A 615 17.52 -26.11 -14.91
CA GLN A 615 16.97 -27.40 -15.30
C GLN A 615 17.59 -28.55 -14.51
N LEU A 616 18.91 -28.53 -14.28
CA LEU A 616 19.60 -29.57 -13.51
C LEU A 616 19.12 -29.64 -12.05
N TYR A 617 18.81 -28.49 -11.44
CA TYR A 617 18.29 -28.44 -10.07
C TYR A 617 16.81 -28.80 -9.96
N HIS A 618 16.09 -28.97 -11.08
CA HIS A 618 14.69 -29.35 -11.04
C HIS A 618 14.51 -30.79 -10.56
N ARG A 619 13.70 -30.99 -9.51
CA ARG A 619 13.55 -32.27 -8.80
C ARG A 619 13.22 -33.49 -9.68
N ASN A 620 12.59 -33.28 -10.84
CA ASN A 620 12.14 -34.35 -11.73
C ASN A 620 12.89 -34.41 -13.08
N PHE A 621 14.01 -33.70 -13.23
CA PHE A 621 14.74 -33.64 -14.50
C PHE A 621 15.15 -35.03 -15.03
N ILE A 622 15.70 -35.88 -14.15
CA ILE A 622 16.10 -37.26 -14.53
C ILE A 622 14.91 -38.10 -15.01
N GLY A 623 13.77 -37.97 -14.32
CA GLY A 623 12.54 -38.68 -14.69
C GLY A 623 12.03 -38.26 -16.07
N GLU A 624 12.16 -36.98 -16.38
CA GLU A 624 11.79 -36.40 -17.66
C GLU A 624 12.71 -36.86 -18.80
N VAL A 625 14.03 -36.80 -18.62
CA VAL A 625 15.00 -37.31 -19.61
C VAL A 625 14.72 -38.78 -19.92
N ARG A 626 14.50 -39.60 -18.89
CA ARG A 626 14.13 -41.02 -19.05
C ARG A 626 12.85 -41.19 -19.85
N ARG A 627 11.85 -40.34 -19.59
CA ARG A 627 10.57 -40.36 -20.31
C ARG A 627 10.75 -39.99 -21.79
N ILE A 628 11.48 -38.92 -22.10
CA ILE A 628 11.77 -38.50 -23.47
C ILE A 628 12.50 -39.61 -24.23
N LEU A 629 13.57 -40.17 -23.67
CA LEU A 629 14.33 -41.24 -24.31
C LEU A 629 13.46 -42.47 -24.60
N LYS A 630 12.53 -42.80 -23.69
CA LYS A 630 11.57 -43.89 -23.87
C LYS A 630 10.52 -43.58 -24.95
N GLU A 631 9.92 -42.40 -24.92
CA GLU A 631 8.87 -41.99 -25.86
C GLU A 631 9.40 -41.80 -27.29
N THR A 632 10.60 -41.27 -27.43
CA THR A 632 11.27 -41.07 -28.73
C THR A 632 12.02 -42.31 -29.22
N SER A 633 12.17 -43.32 -28.35
CA SER A 633 13.03 -44.48 -28.61
C SER A 633 14.44 -44.10 -29.08
N TYR A 634 14.97 -42.97 -28.58
CA TYR A 634 16.30 -42.51 -28.92
C TYR A 634 17.36 -43.21 -28.05
N PRO A 635 18.44 -43.80 -28.63
CA PRO A 635 19.45 -44.48 -27.82
C PRO A 635 20.19 -43.51 -26.89
N PRO A 636 20.22 -43.72 -25.56
CA PRO A 636 20.81 -42.77 -24.60
C PRO A 636 22.25 -42.39 -24.92
N ARG A 637 23.06 -43.35 -25.38
CA ARG A 637 24.48 -43.13 -25.75
C ARG A 637 24.71 -42.18 -26.92
N ARG A 638 23.66 -41.86 -27.68
CA ARG A 638 23.70 -40.91 -28.79
C ARG A 638 23.21 -39.52 -28.37
N LEU A 639 22.71 -39.35 -27.14
CA LEU A 639 22.37 -38.05 -26.58
C LEU A 639 23.59 -37.49 -25.84
N GLN A 640 23.99 -36.28 -26.20
CA GLN A 640 24.99 -35.48 -25.49
C GLN A 640 24.28 -34.31 -24.81
N LEU A 641 24.50 -34.14 -23.51
CA LEU A 641 24.00 -32.99 -22.75
C LEU A 641 25.18 -32.09 -22.40
N GLU A 642 25.09 -30.83 -22.84
CA GLU A 642 26.10 -29.80 -22.63
C GLU A 642 25.79 -29.01 -21.37
N VAL A 643 26.80 -28.89 -20.50
CA VAL A 643 26.72 -28.17 -19.22
C VAL A 643 27.90 -27.21 -19.11
N ILE A 644 27.63 -25.96 -18.73
CA ILE A 644 28.66 -24.94 -18.58
C ILE A 644 29.57 -25.21 -17.37
N GLU A 645 30.84 -24.77 -17.46
CA GLU A 645 31.85 -24.94 -16.41
C GLU A 645 31.42 -24.38 -15.03
N THR A 646 30.69 -23.26 -15.00
CA THR A 646 30.34 -22.56 -13.77
C THR A 646 29.43 -23.36 -12.83
N ILE A 647 28.72 -24.37 -13.34
CA ILE A 647 27.90 -25.29 -12.54
C ILE A 647 28.75 -25.97 -11.45
N PHE A 648 30.05 -26.17 -11.70
CA PHE A 648 30.96 -26.87 -10.78
C PHE A 648 31.70 -25.97 -9.80
N MET A 649 31.49 -24.64 -9.86
CA MET A 649 32.10 -23.71 -8.90
C MET A 649 31.28 -23.59 -7.60
N GLU A 650 29.96 -23.76 -7.69
CA GLU A 650 29.02 -23.70 -6.57
C GLU A 650 28.43 -25.08 -6.22
N SER A 651 28.89 -26.15 -6.88
CA SER A 651 28.24 -27.47 -6.83
C SER A 651 28.26 -28.10 -5.45
N ASP A 652 27.08 -28.50 -4.99
CA ASP A 652 26.87 -29.37 -3.84
C ASP A 652 26.86 -30.87 -4.26
N ALA A 653 26.72 -31.77 -3.29
CA ALA A 653 26.62 -33.21 -3.55
C ALA A 653 25.41 -33.60 -4.43
N ALA A 654 24.39 -32.73 -4.53
CA ALA A 654 23.17 -33.02 -5.27
C ALA A 654 23.40 -32.90 -6.78
N THR A 655 24.09 -31.85 -7.24
CA THR A 655 24.42 -31.65 -8.66
C THR A 655 25.24 -32.82 -9.21
N TYR A 656 26.22 -33.29 -8.43
CA TYR A 656 27.03 -34.45 -8.81
C TYR A 656 26.19 -35.74 -8.94
N SER A 657 25.24 -35.96 -8.02
CA SER A 657 24.32 -37.10 -8.08
C SER A 657 23.49 -37.10 -9.36
N VAL A 658 22.96 -35.94 -9.76
CA VAL A 658 22.14 -35.80 -10.98
C VAL A 658 22.96 -36.16 -12.23
N LEU A 659 24.19 -35.64 -12.34
CA LEU A 659 25.05 -35.93 -13.48
C LEU A 659 25.46 -37.41 -13.54
N GLN A 660 25.73 -38.03 -12.38
CA GLN A 660 26.05 -39.45 -12.29
C GLN A 660 24.84 -40.33 -12.67
N GLU A 661 23.64 -39.92 -12.30
CA GLU A 661 22.41 -40.59 -12.72
C GLU A 661 22.19 -40.51 -14.24
N LEU A 662 22.44 -39.35 -14.88
CA LEU A 662 22.40 -39.22 -16.33
C LEU A 662 23.41 -40.12 -17.04
N ASP A 663 24.65 -40.15 -16.54
CA ASP A 663 25.68 -41.05 -17.06
C ASP A 663 25.28 -42.53 -16.89
N SER A 664 24.66 -42.90 -15.76
CA SER A 664 24.15 -44.25 -15.53
C SER A 664 23.00 -44.65 -16.48
N LEU A 665 22.21 -43.68 -16.96
CA LEU A 665 21.23 -43.89 -18.04
C LEU A 665 21.90 -44.11 -19.40
N GLY A 666 23.20 -43.84 -19.50
CA GLY A 666 24.01 -43.93 -20.71
C GLY A 666 24.03 -42.66 -21.53
N VAL A 667 23.53 -41.53 -21.00
CA VAL A 667 23.61 -40.21 -21.64
C VAL A 667 25.03 -39.67 -21.46
N ARG A 668 25.60 -39.08 -22.51
CA ARG A 668 26.94 -38.51 -22.44
C ARG A 668 26.87 -37.08 -21.94
N ILE A 669 27.69 -36.76 -20.94
CA ILE A 669 27.81 -35.39 -20.41
C ILE A 669 29.02 -34.71 -21.04
N VAL A 670 28.81 -33.51 -21.55
CA VAL A 670 29.80 -32.68 -22.24
C VAL A 670 30.00 -31.39 -21.45
N LEU A 671 31.24 -31.07 -21.15
CA LEU A 671 31.60 -29.82 -20.47
C LEU A 671 31.74 -28.71 -21.52
N ASP A 672 30.91 -27.69 -21.42
CA ASP A 672 30.82 -26.58 -22.37
C ASP A 672 31.49 -25.29 -21.85
N ASP A 673 31.85 -24.40 -22.78
CA ASP A 673 32.48 -23.09 -22.49
C ASP A 673 33.78 -23.15 -21.67
N PHE A 674 34.57 -24.24 -21.82
CA PHE A 674 35.76 -24.48 -21.01
C PHE A 674 36.82 -23.39 -21.17
N GLY A 675 37.23 -22.77 -20.05
CA GLY A 675 38.29 -21.76 -19.98
C GLY A 675 37.81 -20.31 -19.93
N LYS A 676 36.51 -20.05 -20.07
CA LYS A 676 35.92 -18.69 -20.02
C LYS A 676 35.78 -18.13 -18.58
N GLY A 677 35.83 -19.01 -17.56
CA GLY A 677 35.62 -18.67 -16.14
C GLY A 677 36.85 -18.91 -15.25
N TYR A 678 36.64 -18.93 -13.92
CA TYR A 678 37.67 -19.27 -12.93
C TYR A 678 37.86 -20.79 -12.88
N SER A 679 38.73 -21.34 -13.74
CA SER A 679 38.89 -22.79 -13.86
C SER A 679 39.55 -23.43 -12.62
N SER A 680 38.75 -24.10 -11.79
CA SER A 680 39.24 -25.08 -10.82
C SER A 680 39.25 -26.45 -11.48
N LEU A 681 40.38 -26.89 -12.05
CA LEU A 681 40.56 -28.21 -12.70
C LEU A 681 40.20 -29.41 -11.80
N GLY A 682 39.94 -29.19 -10.51
CA GLY A 682 39.59 -30.22 -9.54
C GLY A 682 38.34 -31.02 -9.91
N TYR A 683 37.33 -30.43 -10.55
CA TYR A 683 36.09 -31.15 -10.89
C TYR A 683 36.29 -32.24 -11.96
N LEU A 684 37.27 -32.08 -12.86
CA LEU A 684 37.62 -33.08 -13.88
C LEU A 684 38.13 -34.39 -13.26
N ARG A 685 38.64 -34.34 -12.04
CA ARG A 685 39.04 -35.53 -11.27
C ARG A 685 37.83 -36.28 -10.73
N PHE A 686 36.77 -35.56 -10.36
CA PHE A 686 35.65 -36.14 -9.65
C PHE A 686 34.60 -36.67 -10.63
N PHE A 687 34.33 -36.01 -11.75
CA PHE A 687 33.30 -36.44 -12.69
C PHE A 687 33.87 -36.92 -14.04
N PRO A 688 33.45 -38.10 -14.57
CA PRO A 688 33.96 -38.64 -15.82
C PRO A 688 33.23 -38.04 -17.04
N PHE A 689 33.59 -36.82 -17.43
CA PHE A 689 33.04 -36.21 -18.65
C PHE A 689 33.37 -37.04 -19.89
N SER A 690 32.41 -37.14 -20.81
CA SER A 690 32.66 -37.80 -22.10
C SER A 690 33.46 -36.90 -23.05
N LYS A 691 33.34 -35.58 -22.89
CA LYS A 691 33.89 -34.58 -23.81
C LYS A 691 34.04 -33.21 -23.16
N ILE A 692 35.02 -32.43 -23.62
CA ILE A 692 35.24 -31.02 -23.30
C ILE A 692 35.09 -30.19 -24.58
N LYS A 693 34.27 -29.14 -24.56
CA LYS A 693 34.17 -28.14 -25.63
C LYS A 693 35.02 -26.93 -25.29
N LEU A 694 35.97 -26.60 -26.16
CA LEU A 694 36.83 -25.43 -26.06
C LEU A 694 36.09 -24.21 -26.63
N ASP A 695 35.93 -23.17 -25.80
CA ASP A 695 35.23 -21.94 -26.18
C ASP A 695 35.88 -21.28 -27.41
N ALA A 696 35.02 -20.76 -28.30
CA ALA A 696 35.41 -20.18 -29.57
C ALA A 696 36.35 -18.95 -29.45
N SER A 697 36.39 -18.26 -28.31
CA SER A 697 37.30 -17.13 -28.07
C SER A 697 38.77 -17.57 -28.08
N PHE A 698 39.12 -18.67 -27.41
CA PHE A 698 40.48 -19.20 -27.42
C PHE A 698 40.90 -19.70 -28.80
N VAL A 699 39.98 -20.35 -29.51
CA VAL A 699 40.24 -20.86 -30.85
C VAL A 699 40.46 -19.71 -31.82
N ARG A 700 39.63 -18.67 -31.77
CA ARG A 700 39.77 -17.47 -32.61
C ARG A 700 41.10 -16.75 -32.41
N ASP A 701 41.57 -16.67 -31.16
CA ASP A 701 42.81 -15.94 -30.85
C ASP A 701 44.07 -16.82 -31.00
N MET A 702 43.95 -18.14 -31.23
CA MET A 702 45.10 -19.05 -31.24
C MET A 702 46.11 -18.83 -32.38
N LEU A 703 45.71 -18.16 -33.46
CA LEU A 703 46.61 -17.88 -34.59
C LEU A 703 47.41 -16.59 -34.37
N SER A 704 46.87 -15.63 -33.60
CA SER A 704 47.46 -14.31 -33.37
C SER A 704 48.07 -14.15 -31.97
N ASP A 705 47.59 -14.87 -30.95
CA ASP A 705 48.11 -14.86 -29.59
C ASP A 705 48.73 -16.20 -29.18
N SER A 706 50.02 -16.14 -28.87
CA SER A 706 50.78 -17.28 -28.36
C SER A 706 50.24 -17.85 -27.05
N ARG A 707 49.61 -17.03 -26.19
CA ARG A 707 49.02 -17.50 -24.93
C ARG A 707 47.75 -18.31 -25.18
N SER A 708 46.82 -17.81 -25.99
CA SER A 708 45.66 -18.59 -26.43
C SER A 708 46.07 -19.90 -27.11
N ALA A 709 47.10 -19.90 -27.96
CA ALA A 709 47.63 -21.12 -28.57
C ALA A 709 48.19 -22.14 -27.57
N ALA A 710 48.86 -21.65 -26.51
CA ALA A 710 49.38 -22.50 -25.45
C ALA A 710 48.25 -23.11 -24.61
N ILE A 711 47.22 -22.33 -24.28
CA ILE A 711 46.02 -22.80 -23.56
C ILE A 711 45.34 -23.91 -24.37
N VAL A 712 45.01 -23.65 -25.64
CA VAL A 712 44.38 -24.66 -26.52
C VAL A 712 45.22 -25.95 -26.58
N SER A 713 46.54 -25.83 -26.71
CA SER A 713 47.43 -27.01 -26.74
C SER A 713 47.44 -27.77 -25.41
N ALA A 714 47.45 -27.06 -24.28
CA ALA A 714 47.44 -27.66 -22.95
C ALA A 714 46.12 -28.39 -22.65
N VAL A 715 44.98 -27.82 -23.05
CA VAL A 715 43.67 -28.45 -22.85
C VAL A 715 43.53 -29.71 -23.69
N ILE A 716 43.96 -29.68 -24.95
CA ILE A 716 43.94 -30.87 -25.82
C ILE A 716 44.82 -31.99 -25.22
N ALA A 717 46.01 -31.65 -24.74
CA ALA A 717 46.90 -32.62 -24.09
C ALA A 717 46.28 -33.21 -22.81
N LEU A 718 45.75 -32.35 -21.94
CA LEU A 718 45.09 -32.76 -20.69
C LEU A 718 43.92 -33.70 -20.95
N ALA A 719 43.04 -33.37 -21.90
CA ALA A 719 41.91 -34.21 -22.26
C ALA A 719 42.37 -35.56 -22.81
N GLY A 720 43.45 -35.59 -23.61
CA GLY A 720 44.10 -36.82 -24.07
C GLY A 720 44.57 -37.70 -22.91
N ASP A 721 45.24 -37.11 -21.92
CA ASP A 721 45.72 -37.82 -20.72
C ASP A 721 44.58 -38.34 -19.84
N LEU A 722 43.44 -37.64 -19.83
CA LEU A 722 42.22 -38.05 -19.12
C LEU A 722 41.36 -39.05 -19.91
N GLY A 723 41.68 -39.30 -21.19
CA GLY A 723 40.86 -40.14 -22.07
C GLY A 723 39.52 -39.51 -22.48
N VAL A 724 39.44 -38.19 -22.48
CA VAL A 724 38.24 -37.39 -22.76
C VAL A 724 38.34 -36.78 -24.15
N ALA A 725 37.23 -36.77 -24.91
CA ALA A 725 37.19 -36.13 -26.23
C ALA A 725 37.26 -34.59 -26.12
N VAL A 726 37.80 -33.93 -27.13
CA VAL A 726 37.81 -32.46 -27.25
C VAL A 726 37.13 -32.02 -28.53
N THR A 727 36.18 -31.10 -28.40
CA THR A 727 35.60 -30.36 -29.52
C THR A 727 36.09 -28.92 -29.47
N ALA A 728 36.72 -28.45 -30.54
CA ALA A 728 37.10 -27.05 -30.68
C ALA A 728 36.02 -26.28 -31.47
N GLU A 729 35.48 -25.23 -30.87
CA GLU A 729 34.44 -24.40 -31.48
C GLU A 729 35.00 -23.20 -32.25
N GLY A 730 34.18 -22.57 -33.09
CA GLY A 730 34.56 -21.36 -33.82
C GLY A 730 35.61 -21.59 -34.91
N VAL A 731 35.69 -22.81 -35.47
CA VAL A 731 36.61 -23.11 -36.58
C VAL A 731 36.08 -22.50 -37.88
N GLU A 732 36.66 -21.36 -38.27
CA GLU A 732 36.21 -20.58 -39.44
C GLU A 732 37.10 -20.71 -40.68
N THR A 733 38.36 -21.16 -40.53
CA THR A 733 39.33 -21.25 -41.62
C THR A 733 40.08 -22.58 -41.60
N GLU A 734 40.60 -22.99 -42.75
CA GLU A 734 41.41 -24.21 -42.88
C GLU A 734 42.64 -24.19 -41.97
N GLU A 735 43.21 -23.00 -41.72
CA GLU A 735 44.38 -22.85 -40.86
C GLU A 735 44.08 -23.25 -39.41
N TYR A 736 42.94 -22.81 -38.86
CA TYR A 736 42.47 -23.26 -37.54
C TYR A 736 42.31 -24.78 -37.53
N PHE A 737 41.66 -25.34 -38.55
CA PHE A 737 41.42 -26.79 -38.66
C PHE A 737 42.73 -27.60 -38.63
N TYR A 738 43.69 -27.29 -39.50
CA TYR A 738 44.94 -28.04 -39.57
C TYR A 738 45.75 -27.92 -38.28
N ARG A 739 45.76 -26.73 -37.66
CA ARG A 739 46.47 -26.53 -36.39
C ARG A 739 45.86 -27.35 -35.27
N LEU A 740 44.54 -27.34 -35.11
CA LEU A 740 43.82 -28.14 -34.11
C LEU A 740 43.99 -29.66 -34.36
N SER A 741 43.84 -30.09 -35.62
CA SER A 741 43.98 -31.50 -36.02
C SER A 741 45.40 -32.03 -35.73
N SER A 742 46.44 -31.24 -36.05
CA SER A 742 47.84 -31.60 -35.78
C SER A 742 48.19 -31.75 -34.30
N LYS A 743 47.40 -31.12 -33.42
CA LYS A 743 47.55 -31.20 -31.96
C LYS A 743 46.80 -32.38 -31.35
N GLY A 744 46.08 -33.17 -32.15
CA GLY A 744 45.30 -34.30 -31.68
C GLY A 744 43.90 -33.93 -31.18
N CYS A 745 43.38 -32.75 -31.55
CA CYS A 745 41.97 -32.44 -31.31
C CYS A 745 41.08 -33.54 -31.92
N THR A 746 40.02 -33.96 -31.22
CA THR A 746 39.18 -35.07 -31.68
C THR A 746 38.07 -34.63 -32.61
N GLU A 747 37.47 -33.48 -32.33
CA GLU A 747 36.31 -32.94 -33.04
C GLU A 747 36.44 -31.42 -33.22
N VAL A 748 35.79 -30.89 -34.26
CA VAL A 748 35.77 -29.47 -34.59
C VAL A 748 34.36 -29.04 -35.00
N GLN A 749 34.01 -27.81 -34.66
CA GLN A 749 32.74 -27.19 -34.99
C GLN A 749 32.98 -25.74 -35.40
N GLY A 750 32.30 -25.27 -36.45
CA GLY A 750 32.39 -23.89 -36.90
C GLY A 750 31.93 -23.70 -38.33
N TYR A 751 31.91 -22.44 -38.78
CA TYR A 751 31.38 -22.05 -40.08
C TYR A 751 32.17 -22.60 -41.27
N LEU A 752 33.39 -23.08 -41.05
CA LEU A 752 34.16 -23.80 -42.07
C LEU A 752 33.43 -25.06 -42.58
N PHE A 753 32.59 -25.68 -41.75
CA PHE A 753 31.89 -26.94 -42.06
C PHE A 753 30.38 -26.77 -42.30
N GLY A 754 29.81 -25.65 -41.83
CA GLY A 754 28.41 -25.32 -42.02
C GLY A 754 27.86 -24.41 -40.94
N TYR A 755 26.92 -23.54 -41.33
CA TYR A 755 26.11 -22.78 -40.40
C TYR A 755 25.03 -23.67 -39.74
N PRO A 756 24.47 -23.25 -38.59
CA PRO A 756 23.29 -23.89 -38.02
C PRO A 756 22.14 -23.96 -39.03
N MET A 757 21.68 -25.15 -39.37
CA MET A 757 20.68 -25.39 -40.43
C MET A 757 19.36 -25.91 -39.87
N SER A 758 18.24 -25.56 -40.51
CA SER A 758 16.92 -26.10 -40.12
C SER A 758 16.84 -27.62 -40.31
N GLN A 759 15.92 -28.25 -39.59
CA GLN A 759 15.67 -29.69 -39.65
C GLN A 759 15.56 -30.23 -41.09
N ASP A 760 14.84 -29.54 -41.98
CA ASP A 760 14.63 -29.97 -43.37
C ASP A 760 15.94 -30.09 -44.18
N LYS A 761 16.96 -29.33 -43.81
CA LYS A 761 18.29 -29.35 -44.47
C LYS A 761 19.22 -30.40 -43.88
N VAL A 762 18.93 -30.95 -42.70
CA VAL A 762 19.80 -31.93 -42.05
C VAL A 762 19.88 -33.23 -42.85
N ALA A 763 18.75 -33.74 -43.34
CA ALA A 763 18.71 -34.99 -44.09
C ALA A 763 19.54 -34.91 -45.39
N SER A 764 19.44 -33.80 -46.13
CA SER A 764 20.22 -33.57 -47.34
C SER A 764 21.70 -33.35 -47.05
N PHE A 765 22.03 -32.66 -45.94
CA PHE A 765 23.40 -32.49 -45.50
C PHE A 765 24.07 -33.83 -45.15
N ILE A 766 23.36 -34.70 -44.39
CA ILE A 766 23.85 -36.04 -44.06
C ILE A 766 24.08 -36.83 -45.35
N ALA A 767 23.11 -36.88 -46.26
CA ALA A 767 23.22 -37.65 -47.50
C ALA A 767 24.41 -37.21 -48.38
N GLY A 768 24.69 -35.90 -48.46
CA GLY A 768 25.78 -35.35 -49.25
C GLY A 768 27.18 -35.51 -48.64
N HIS A 769 27.29 -35.54 -47.31
CA HIS A 769 28.57 -35.31 -46.62
C HIS A 769 28.95 -36.36 -45.57
N PHE A 770 28.18 -37.45 -45.43
CA PHE A 770 28.39 -38.48 -44.42
C PHE A 770 29.83 -39.02 -44.35
N ARG A 771 30.49 -39.22 -45.50
CA ARG A 771 31.84 -39.80 -45.57
C ARG A 771 32.97 -38.80 -45.40
N ARG A 772 32.75 -37.54 -45.76
CA ARG A 772 33.73 -36.45 -45.68
C ARG A 772 33.03 -35.12 -45.91
N VAL A 773 33.13 -34.20 -44.97
CA VAL A 773 32.59 -32.84 -45.11
C VAL A 773 33.62 -31.96 -45.84
N PRO A 774 33.24 -31.28 -46.94
CA PRO A 774 34.11 -30.31 -47.62
C PRO A 774 34.23 -29.04 -46.80
N PHE A 775 35.30 -28.28 -47.04
CA PHE A 775 35.38 -26.91 -46.52
C PHE A 775 34.43 -26.02 -47.30
N VAL A 776 33.65 -25.21 -46.60
CA VAL A 776 32.75 -24.24 -47.22
C VAL A 776 33.62 -23.15 -47.87
N ASN A 777 33.47 -22.95 -49.17
CA ASN A 777 34.25 -21.97 -49.91
C ASN A 777 33.74 -20.56 -49.59
N GLN A 778 34.58 -19.66 -49.09
CA GLN A 778 34.13 -18.33 -48.62
C GLN A 778 33.50 -17.47 -49.71
N SER A 779 33.77 -17.76 -51.00
CA SER A 779 33.15 -17.10 -52.15
C SER A 779 31.69 -17.47 -52.41
N THR A 780 31.20 -18.58 -51.83
CA THR A 780 29.80 -19.03 -51.94
C THR A 780 28.92 -18.49 -50.80
N LEU A 781 29.49 -17.66 -49.92
CA LEU A 781 28.85 -17.13 -48.69
C LEU A 781 28.19 -15.75 -48.86
N GLN A 782 28.26 -15.12 -50.04
CA GLN A 782 27.64 -13.81 -50.31
C GLN A 782 26.33 -13.87 -51.11
N SER A 783 25.79 -15.06 -51.37
CA SER A 783 24.46 -15.29 -51.98
C SER A 783 23.54 -15.98 -50.99
#